data_AF-A0AAW1C4V9-F1
#
_entry.id   AF-A0AAW1C4V9-F1
#
_cell.length_a   1.000
_cell.length_b   1.000
_cell.length_c   1.000
_cell.angle_alpha   90.00
_cell.angle_beta   90.00
_cell.angle_gamma   90.00
#
_symmetry.space_group_name_H-M   'P 1'
#
loop_
_entity.id
_entity.type
_entity.pdbx_description
1 polymer ?
#
loop_
_entity_poly.entity_id
_entity_poly.type
_entity_poly.pdbx_seq_one_letter_code
_entity_poly.pdbx_strand_id
1 'polypeptide(L)'
;MFSSYLIHQEFKKVVSSCAIGQTKELTIIEGRESTPVPTRRGAQARGPKRKATQRTGRRGGRRQQMQARAREKDVEFFPPEEAEPPGKGRRILLCSYLADWLERKASDCGSEPGQAHHLAREVGISVENPVAVCVSPLGIPPPPATNMATSFLVDSPNVKYTQEFIEAKYTYGTVQVCQENGVTKVKPTSTDLTFRTGLRVPKLGVMLVGWGGNNGTTVTAAVLANRLGLSWMTKRGQKHANYYGSLLQASTVCLGTGPSGDVYIPFHDMLPMVHPNDIVFDGWDISSMNLADAMRRAEVLDWPLQEQLRPYMVGLKPRPSIYIPEFIAANQEERADNVLTGSRTEQMARIRHDIQDFKNSSGVEKVIVLWTANTERFCEIHSGVNDTASNLLQAIEAGREVSPSTLFAVASILEGCTYINGSPQNTFVPGVIELAIQQGVFIAGDDFKSGQTKLKSVLVDFLISSGIKPVSIVSYNHLGNNDGRNLSAPAQFRAKEISKSNVVDDMVKSNPILYGPGEQPDHCVVIKYLPYIGDSKRALDEYTSEIALGGTNTIVIHNVCEDSLLAAPIILDLVILAELCQRIQVGIGDSEPERLHSTLSLLSFLCKAPLVPKGAPVVNALFRQRAAIENLFRACVGLPPQNHMQLEYRTQRSWSYAKQGHSPVPPAWLATPKKAAPHMNGFVDPIESNGLPDSSAHSHSLK
;
A
#
# COMPACT_ATOMS: atom_id res chain seq x y z
N MET A 1 62.50 8.95 -32.02
CA MET A 1 61.91 8.52 -33.30
C MET A 1 62.26 7.05 -33.61
N PHE A 2 62.05 6.13 -32.66
CA PHE A 2 62.06 4.67 -32.83
C PHE A 2 61.26 4.10 -31.64
N SER A 3 59.93 4.23 -31.70
CA SER A 3 58.96 3.64 -30.76
C SER A 3 57.51 3.76 -31.29
N SER A 4 57.26 4.65 -32.25
CA SER A 4 55.93 4.85 -32.85
C SER A 4 55.59 3.93 -34.03
N TYR A 5 56.46 2.99 -34.42
CA TYR A 5 56.22 2.12 -35.60
C TYR A 5 55.73 0.70 -35.23
N LEU A 6 55.87 0.25 -33.98
CA LEU A 6 55.36 -1.07 -33.55
C LEU A 6 53.91 -1.04 -33.03
N ILE A 7 53.39 0.11 -32.63
CA ILE A 7 52.02 0.25 -32.08
C ILE A 7 50.97 0.36 -33.21
N HIS A 8 51.38 0.76 -34.41
CA HIS A 8 50.46 0.96 -35.53
C HIS A 8 50.11 -0.33 -36.31
N GLN A 9 50.87 -1.41 -36.15
CA GLN A 9 50.64 -2.70 -36.83
C GLN A 9 49.76 -3.68 -36.04
N GLU A 10 49.68 -3.55 -34.71
CA GLU A 10 48.82 -4.41 -33.87
C GLU A 10 47.37 -3.87 -33.74
N PHE A 11 47.15 -2.57 -33.92
CA PHE A 11 45.80 -1.97 -33.86
C PHE A 11 44.92 -2.34 -35.07
N LYS A 12 45.51 -2.69 -36.22
CA LYS A 12 44.78 -3.13 -37.43
C LYS A 12 44.33 -4.60 -37.42
N LYS A 13 44.89 -5.45 -36.54
CA LYS A 13 44.47 -6.85 -36.42
C LYS A 13 43.29 -7.07 -35.47
N VAL A 14 43.09 -6.18 -34.49
CA VAL A 14 42.02 -6.31 -33.49
C VAL A 14 40.66 -5.81 -33.99
N VAL A 15 40.64 -4.88 -34.96
CA VAL A 15 39.39 -4.32 -35.51
C VAL A 15 38.79 -5.19 -36.63
N SER A 16 39.52 -6.18 -37.16
CA SER A 16 39.06 -7.02 -38.28
C SER A 16 38.37 -8.33 -37.87
N SER A 17 38.28 -8.70 -36.58
CA SER A 17 37.63 -9.95 -36.15
C SER A 17 36.29 -9.76 -35.42
N CYS A 18 35.81 -8.53 -35.26
CA CYS A 18 34.46 -8.24 -34.74
C CYS A 18 33.35 -8.26 -35.80
N ALA A 19 33.65 -8.67 -37.03
CA ALA A 19 32.65 -8.89 -38.06
C ALA A 19 32.73 -10.36 -38.51
N ILE A 20 31.78 -11.18 -38.02
CA ILE A 20 31.17 -12.39 -38.62
C ILE A 20 30.53 -13.17 -37.46
N GLY A 21 29.20 -13.22 -37.44
CA GLY A 21 28.43 -13.94 -36.43
C GLY A 21 28.38 -15.45 -36.68
N GLN A 22 28.05 -16.21 -35.62
CA GLN A 22 27.14 -17.36 -35.70
C GLN A 22 26.80 -17.89 -34.29
N THR A 23 25.51 -18.14 -34.09
CA THR A 23 24.85 -18.87 -33.00
C THR A 23 25.38 -20.30 -32.84
N LYS A 24 25.56 -20.78 -31.60
CA LYS A 24 25.43 -22.21 -31.23
C LYS A 24 25.00 -22.38 -29.77
N GLU A 25 23.94 -23.17 -29.59
CA GLU A 25 23.50 -23.79 -28.34
C GLU A 25 24.58 -24.71 -27.76
N LEU A 26 24.60 -24.84 -26.43
CA LEU A 26 25.38 -25.86 -25.74
C LEU A 26 24.52 -26.53 -24.67
N THR A 27 23.98 -27.68 -25.07
CA THR A 27 23.43 -28.76 -24.25
C THR A 27 24.57 -29.42 -23.46
N ILE A 28 24.37 -29.68 -22.17
CA ILE A 28 25.20 -30.62 -21.40
C ILE A 28 24.27 -31.65 -20.76
N ILE A 29 24.43 -32.91 -21.18
CA ILE A 29 23.80 -34.10 -20.62
C ILE A 29 24.91 -35.08 -20.20
N GLU A 30 24.69 -35.63 -19.00
CA GLU A 30 25.16 -36.90 -18.40
C GLU A 30 26.62 -37.15 -17.95
N GLY A 31 26.73 -37.54 -16.66
CA GLY A 31 27.07 -38.94 -16.37
C GLY A 31 27.90 -39.20 -15.09
N ARG A 32 27.26 -39.74 -14.03
CA ARG A 32 27.45 -41.12 -13.51
C ARG A 32 27.13 -41.29 -12.00
N GLU A 33 26.28 -42.29 -11.74
CA GLU A 33 25.95 -42.97 -10.48
C GLU A 33 27.17 -43.77 -9.94
N SER A 34 27.33 -44.09 -8.65
CA SER A 34 26.61 -45.13 -7.86
C SER A 34 27.45 -45.36 -6.58
N THR A 35 26.94 -45.55 -5.36
CA THR A 35 26.28 -46.77 -4.84
C THR A 35 25.77 -46.54 -3.39
N PRO A 36 24.71 -47.24 -2.94
CA PRO A 36 24.17 -47.26 -1.56
C PRO A 36 24.54 -48.56 -0.81
N VAL A 37 24.11 -48.74 0.47
CA VAL A 37 23.82 -50.02 1.24
C VAL A 37 24.08 -49.82 2.77
N PRO A 38 23.40 -50.49 3.73
CA PRO A 38 22.02 -50.98 3.82
C PRO A 38 21.31 -50.75 5.18
N THR A 39 20.00 -51.03 5.21
CA THR A 39 19.14 -51.28 6.38
C THR A 39 19.40 -52.63 7.08
N ARG A 40 19.14 -52.71 8.40
CA ARG A 40 18.71 -53.97 9.06
C ARG A 40 17.53 -53.75 10.04
N ARG A 41 16.50 -54.56 9.82
CA ARG A 41 15.34 -54.92 10.67
C ARG A 41 15.85 -55.56 11.99
N GLY A 42 15.13 -55.66 13.11
CA GLY A 42 13.71 -55.45 13.44
C GLY A 42 13.41 -55.99 14.85
N ALA A 43 12.12 -56.25 15.10
CA ALA A 43 11.50 -57.05 16.20
C ALA A 43 10.81 -56.31 17.37
N GLN A 44 9.51 -56.07 17.17
CA GLN A 44 8.35 -56.53 17.95
C GLN A 44 8.32 -56.50 19.50
N ALA A 45 7.29 -55.76 19.97
CA ALA A 45 6.20 -56.16 20.88
C ALA A 45 6.47 -56.42 22.38
N ARG A 46 5.75 -55.65 23.23
CA ARG A 46 4.73 -56.14 24.20
C ARG A 46 4.17 -55.01 25.09
N GLY A 47 2.89 -54.71 24.87
CA GLY A 47 1.78 -54.63 25.85
C GLY A 47 1.81 -53.73 27.11
N PRO A 48 0.62 -53.40 27.67
CA PRO A 48 0.38 -52.16 28.41
C PRO A 48 -0.04 -52.35 29.88
N LYS A 49 0.19 -51.35 30.76
CA LYS A 49 -0.51 -51.15 32.05
C LYS A 49 -0.62 -49.65 32.33
N ARG A 50 -1.82 -49.06 32.22
CA ARG A 50 -2.87 -48.86 33.25
C ARG A 50 -2.57 -47.72 34.24
N LYS A 51 -3.50 -46.74 34.23
CA LYS A 51 -4.13 -46.04 35.38
C LYS A 51 -3.21 -45.14 36.24
N ALA A 52 -3.59 -43.98 36.74
CA ALA A 52 -4.85 -43.25 36.77
C ALA A 52 -4.62 -41.84 37.38
N THR A 53 -5.69 -41.05 37.30
CA THR A 53 -6.21 -40.10 38.31
C THR A 53 -5.59 -38.72 38.51
N GLN A 54 -6.48 -37.76 38.26
CA GLN A 54 -6.60 -36.40 38.77
C GLN A 54 -6.43 -36.26 40.30
N ARG A 55 -5.94 -35.11 40.74
CA ARG A 55 -6.53 -34.18 41.74
C ARG A 55 -5.54 -33.02 41.98
N THR A 56 -5.86 -31.79 41.60
CA THR A 56 -6.41 -30.69 42.45
C THR A 56 -5.66 -30.41 43.75
N GLY A 57 -5.22 -29.15 43.95
CA GLY A 57 -5.14 -28.59 45.31
C GLY A 57 -3.99 -27.63 45.61
N ARG A 58 -4.24 -26.32 45.37
CA ARG A 58 -3.94 -25.16 46.26
C ARG A 58 -2.94 -25.32 47.42
N ARG A 59 -1.97 -24.39 47.47
CA ARG A 59 -1.63 -23.39 48.51
C ARG A 59 -0.14 -23.31 48.83
N GLY A 60 0.31 -22.08 49.06
CA GLY A 60 1.30 -21.78 50.11
C GLY A 60 2.60 -21.21 49.57
N GLY A 61 2.83 -19.92 49.82
CA GLY A 61 4.05 -19.25 49.41
C GLY A 61 5.25 -19.56 50.30
N ARG A 62 6.42 -19.15 49.85
CA ARG A 62 7.36 -18.31 50.60
C ARG A 62 8.54 -17.97 49.70
N ARG A 63 8.90 -16.68 49.74
CA ARG A 63 10.15 -16.10 49.26
C ARG A 63 11.33 -16.85 49.88
N GLN A 64 12.33 -17.20 49.07
CA GLN A 64 13.72 -17.22 49.49
C GLN A 64 14.60 -16.64 48.37
N GLN A 65 15.49 -15.76 48.81
CA GLN A 65 16.48 -15.02 48.04
C GLN A 65 17.45 -15.97 47.33
N MET A 66 17.69 -15.76 46.04
CA MET A 66 18.88 -16.30 45.38
C MET A 66 19.98 -15.25 45.46
N GLN A 67 21.02 -15.58 46.24
CA GLN A 67 22.31 -14.90 46.22
C GLN A 67 23.06 -15.25 44.94
N ALA A 68 23.68 -14.23 44.37
CA ALA A 68 24.63 -14.30 43.28
C ALA A 68 25.85 -15.18 43.62
N ARG A 69 26.28 -15.99 42.65
CA ARG A 69 27.70 -16.32 42.47
C ARG A 69 28.03 -16.31 40.99
N ALA A 70 28.82 -15.31 40.63
CA ALA A 70 29.58 -15.23 39.40
C ALA A 70 30.58 -16.40 39.32
N ARG A 71 30.75 -16.94 38.12
CA ARG A 71 31.99 -17.57 37.68
C ARG A 71 32.25 -17.14 36.24
N GLU A 72 33.22 -16.23 36.14
CA GLU A 72 33.99 -15.96 34.93
C GLU A 72 34.61 -17.26 34.42
N LYS A 73 34.59 -17.43 33.09
CA LYS A 73 35.59 -18.21 32.38
C LYS A 73 36.01 -17.39 31.17
N ASP A 74 37.27 -16.98 31.23
CA ASP A 74 38.03 -16.36 30.17
C ASP A 74 38.04 -17.23 28.91
N VAL A 75 37.79 -16.58 27.77
CA VAL A 75 38.16 -17.09 26.45
C VAL A 75 38.93 -15.96 25.77
N GLU A 76 40.25 -16.11 25.76
CA GLU A 76 41.18 -15.30 24.97
C GLU A 76 40.89 -15.50 23.47
N PHE A 77 40.71 -14.40 22.74
CA PHE A 77 40.72 -14.37 21.27
C PHE A 77 41.99 -13.66 20.82
N PHE A 78 42.91 -14.41 20.21
CA PHE A 78 44.03 -13.87 19.43
C PHE A 78 43.53 -13.42 18.04
N PRO A 79 44.09 -12.34 17.45
CA PRO A 79 43.78 -11.90 16.08
C PRO A 79 44.52 -12.78 15.06
N PRO A 80 44.01 -12.93 13.82
CA PRO A 80 44.70 -13.72 12.80
C PRO A 80 45.79 -12.90 12.10
N GLU A 81 46.98 -13.47 12.05
CA GLU A 81 48.07 -13.09 11.16
C GLU A 81 47.82 -13.52 9.71
N GLU A 82 48.54 -12.84 8.83
CA GLU A 82 48.50 -12.79 7.38
C GLU A 82 48.71 -14.13 6.66
N ALA A 83 48.00 -14.31 5.54
CA ALA A 83 48.36 -15.27 4.50
C ALA A 83 47.94 -14.74 3.11
N GLU A 84 48.91 -14.33 2.29
CA GLU A 84 48.74 -14.12 0.84
C GLU A 84 48.72 -15.45 0.08
N PRO A 85 47.95 -15.54 -1.03
CA PRO A 85 48.30 -16.40 -2.15
C PRO A 85 48.43 -15.64 -3.48
N PRO A 86 49.22 -16.15 -4.45
CA PRO A 86 49.62 -15.40 -5.63
C PRO A 86 48.64 -15.52 -6.81
N GLY A 87 48.49 -14.40 -7.53
CA GLY A 87 48.46 -14.34 -9.00
C GLY A 87 47.32 -15.00 -9.77
N LYS A 88 46.36 -14.18 -10.25
CA LYS A 88 45.94 -14.00 -11.66
C LYS A 88 44.53 -13.39 -11.71
N GLY A 89 44.42 -12.21 -12.32
CA GLY A 89 43.11 -11.64 -12.68
C GLY A 89 43.00 -10.12 -12.57
N ARG A 90 43.82 -9.35 -13.29
CA ARG A 90 43.53 -7.93 -13.58
C ARG A 90 43.27 -7.78 -15.06
N ARG A 91 42.00 -7.64 -15.44
CA ARG A 91 41.57 -7.02 -16.70
C ARG A 91 40.29 -6.23 -16.43
N ILE A 92 40.34 -4.97 -16.87
CA ILE A 92 39.25 -3.99 -17.07
C ILE A 92 38.88 -3.15 -15.84
N LEU A 93 39.59 -2.03 -15.69
CA LEU A 93 39.10 -0.74 -15.17
C LEU A 93 40.14 0.32 -15.52
N LEU A 94 40.10 0.83 -16.76
CA LEU A 94 40.98 1.91 -17.21
C LEU A 94 40.22 2.82 -18.17
N CYS A 95 39.33 3.65 -17.62
CA CYS A 95 38.80 4.84 -18.31
C CYS A 95 38.38 5.97 -17.36
N SER A 96 38.31 5.76 -16.04
CA SER A 96 37.95 6.82 -15.08
C SER A 96 39.14 7.45 -14.34
N TYR A 97 40.33 6.83 -14.36
CA TYR A 97 41.51 7.34 -13.65
C TYR A 97 42.41 8.26 -14.48
N LEU A 98 42.26 8.29 -15.81
CA LEU A 98 43.10 9.12 -16.69
C LEU A 98 42.61 10.57 -16.78
N ALA A 99 41.30 10.80 -16.71
CA ALA A 99 40.72 12.14 -16.70
C ALA A 99 41.04 12.90 -15.40
N ASP A 100 40.91 12.21 -14.27
CA ASP A 100 41.18 12.76 -12.93
C ASP A 100 42.67 13.08 -12.68
N TRP A 101 43.57 12.37 -13.38
CA TRP A 101 45.01 12.65 -13.34
C TRP A 101 45.41 13.85 -14.22
N LEU A 102 44.73 14.02 -15.37
CA LEU A 102 44.99 15.13 -16.30
C LEU A 102 44.46 16.47 -15.75
N GLU A 103 43.31 16.48 -15.08
CA GLU A 103 42.78 17.69 -14.42
C GLU A 103 43.65 18.14 -13.23
N ARG A 104 44.20 17.20 -12.45
CA ARG A 104 45.10 17.52 -11.34
C ARG A 104 46.46 18.05 -11.80
N LYS A 105 46.97 17.60 -12.95
CA LYS A 105 48.24 18.09 -13.53
C LYS A 105 48.13 19.49 -14.16
N ALA A 106 46.94 19.89 -14.60
CA ALA A 106 46.71 21.24 -15.15
C ALA A 106 46.64 22.32 -14.06
N SER A 107 46.34 21.96 -12.81
CA SER A 107 46.25 22.90 -11.68
C SER A 107 47.60 23.21 -11.01
N ASP A 108 48.66 22.45 -11.30
CA ASP A 108 49.98 22.58 -10.62
C ASP A 108 51.03 23.38 -11.42
N CYS A 109 50.73 23.82 -12.64
CA CYS A 109 51.68 24.55 -13.49
C CYS A 109 51.14 25.95 -13.80
N GLY A 110 51.27 26.89 -12.86
CA GLY A 110 50.92 28.30 -13.06
C GLY A 110 51.67 28.94 -14.24
N SER A 111 51.00 29.10 -15.39
CA SER A 111 51.42 29.94 -16.53
C SER A 111 50.26 30.16 -17.51
N GLU A 112 50.28 31.29 -18.22
CA GLU A 112 49.18 31.96 -18.95
C GLU A 112 48.43 31.14 -20.04
N PRO A 113 47.15 31.47 -20.34
CA PRO A 113 46.28 30.69 -21.22
C PRO A 113 46.54 30.99 -22.70
N GLY A 114 47.37 30.17 -23.36
CA GLY A 114 47.62 30.32 -24.80
C GLY A 114 48.02 29.08 -25.59
N GLN A 115 48.25 27.92 -24.96
CA GLN A 115 48.77 26.72 -25.66
C GLN A 115 48.00 25.41 -25.42
N ALA A 116 46.73 25.47 -25.04
CA ALA A 116 45.87 24.27 -24.92
C ALA A 116 45.05 23.94 -26.19
N HIS A 117 45.03 24.81 -27.20
CA HIS A 117 44.18 24.62 -28.39
C HIS A 117 44.80 23.78 -29.52
N HIS A 118 46.07 23.41 -29.44
CA HIS A 118 46.74 22.66 -30.52
C HIS A 118 46.81 21.13 -30.29
N LEU A 119 46.52 20.63 -29.07
CA LEU A 119 46.51 19.19 -28.77
C LEU A 119 45.10 18.55 -28.80
N ALA A 120 44.02 19.34 -28.77
CA ALA A 120 42.64 18.82 -28.78
C ALA A 120 42.09 18.52 -30.20
N ARG A 121 42.77 18.96 -31.27
CA ARG A 121 42.29 18.78 -32.65
C ARG A 121 42.70 17.47 -33.33
N GLU A 122 43.59 16.66 -32.75
CA GLU A 122 43.97 15.35 -33.32
C GLU A 122 43.16 14.16 -32.78
N VAL A 123 42.21 14.37 -31.84
CA VAL A 123 41.44 13.27 -31.21
C VAL A 123 39.91 13.41 -31.35
N GLY A 124 39.42 14.40 -32.10
CA GLY A 124 38.04 14.40 -32.61
C GLY A 124 36.91 14.39 -31.56
N ILE A 125 37.01 15.18 -30.49
CA ILE A 125 35.93 15.37 -29.50
C ILE A 125 35.53 16.86 -29.49
N SER A 126 34.24 17.13 -29.73
CA SER A 126 33.66 18.48 -29.67
C SER A 126 33.26 18.80 -28.22
N VAL A 127 33.74 19.93 -27.69
CA VAL A 127 33.41 20.45 -26.36
C VAL A 127 32.67 21.77 -26.57
N GLU A 128 31.39 21.82 -26.23
CA GLU A 128 30.64 23.08 -26.09
C GLU A 128 30.77 23.60 -24.66
N ASN A 129 31.19 24.86 -24.53
CA ASN A 129 31.53 25.56 -23.28
C ASN A 129 30.33 25.79 -22.34
N PRO A 130 30.54 25.83 -21.01
CA PRO A 130 29.56 26.37 -20.07
C PRO A 130 29.69 27.90 -19.99
N VAL A 131 28.64 28.62 -20.38
CA VAL A 131 28.50 30.06 -20.13
C VAL A 131 27.77 30.24 -18.80
N ALA A 132 28.37 30.99 -17.88
CA ALA A 132 27.71 31.51 -16.69
C ALA A 132 26.61 32.50 -17.09
N VAL A 133 25.37 32.25 -16.68
CA VAL A 133 24.26 33.21 -16.84
C VAL A 133 23.47 33.30 -15.53
N CYS A 134 23.57 34.47 -14.89
CA CYS A 134 22.58 34.95 -13.92
C CYS A 134 21.25 35.19 -14.65
N VAL A 135 20.14 34.62 -14.19
CA VAL A 135 18.80 34.95 -14.71
C VAL A 135 17.84 35.23 -13.56
N SER A 136 17.46 36.51 -13.43
CA SER A 136 16.24 36.97 -12.75
C SER A 136 15.03 36.78 -13.68
N PRO A 137 13.79 36.72 -13.16
CA PRO A 137 12.68 36.02 -13.80
C PRO A 137 12.05 36.85 -14.91
N LEU A 138 12.16 36.39 -16.16
CA LEU A 138 11.32 36.83 -17.26
C LEU A 138 10.10 35.90 -17.36
N GLY A 139 8.92 36.51 -17.27
CA GLY A 139 7.62 35.85 -17.38
C GLY A 139 7.48 35.13 -18.71
N ILE A 140 7.55 33.80 -18.64
CA ILE A 140 6.94 32.92 -19.62
C ILE A 140 5.56 32.58 -19.04
N PRO A 141 4.45 32.92 -19.72
CA PRO A 141 3.14 32.48 -19.26
C PRO A 141 3.16 30.95 -19.20
N PRO A 142 2.59 30.33 -18.15
CA PRO A 142 2.52 28.87 -18.09
C PRO A 142 1.84 28.39 -19.38
N PRO A 143 2.30 27.25 -19.96
CA PRO A 143 1.58 26.66 -21.07
C PRO A 143 0.11 26.50 -20.67
N PRO A 144 -0.85 26.81 -21.55
CA PRO A 144 -2.26 26.63 -21.25
C PRO A 144 -2.46 25.20 -20.75
N ALA A 145 -3.18 25.06 -19.63
CA ALA A 145 -3.45 23.80 -18.96
C ALA A 145 -3.64 22.70 -20.00
N THR A 146 -2.63 21.84 -20.11
CA THR A 146 -2.63 20.73 -21.03
C THR A 146 -3.88 19.94 -20.76
N ASN A 147 -4.77 19.87 -21.75
CA ASN A 147 -5.83 18.87 -21.83
C ASN A 147 -5.27 17.58 -21.25
N MET A 148 -5.85 17.12 -20.13
CA MET A 148 -5.65 15.74 -19.67
C MET A 148 -5.92 14.88 -20.90
N ALA A 149 -4.90 14.25 -21.46
CA ALA A 149 -5.11 13.28 -22.52
C ALA A 149 -5.91 12.16 -21.86
N THR A 150 -7.23 12.17 -22.05
CA THR A 150 -8.13 11.16 -21.51
C THR A 150 -7.66 9.82 -22.06
N SER A 151 -7.12 8.96 -21.20
CA SER A 151 -6.60 7.65 -21.61
C SER A 151 -7.72 6.72 -22.09
N PHE A 152 -8.98 7.03 -21.78
CA PHE A 152 -10.17 6.45 -22.39
C PHE A 152 -11.36 7.44 -22.36
N LEU A 153 -12.38 7.18 -23.19
CA LEU A 153 -13.64 7.92 -23.27
C LEU A 153 -14.80 6.93 -23.22
N VAL A 154 -15.83 7.21 -22.42
CA VAL A 154 -17.07 6.43 -22.43
C VAL A 154 -18.07 7.06 -23.39
N ASP A 155 -18.31 6.39 -24.52
CA ASP A 155 -19.35 6.78 -25.48
C ASP A 155 -20.71 6.23 -25.02
N SER A 156 -21.49 7.06 -24.34
CA SER A 156 -22.79 6.70 -23.81
C SER A 156 -23.73 7.91 -23.78
N PRO A 157 -25.00 7.79 -24.20
CA PRO A 157 -25.98 8.87 -24.09
C PRO A 157 -26.30 9.25 -22.63
N ASN A 158 -25.92 8.40 -21.67
CA ASN A 158 -26.10 8.62 -20.24
C ASN A 158 -24.93 9.36 -19.60
N VAL A 159 -23.90 9.72 -20.36
CA VAL A 159 -22.71 10.42 -19.85
C VAL A 159 -22.56 11.74 -20.59
N LYS A 160 -22.43 12.82 -19.83
CA LYS A 160 -22.19 14.17 -20.34
C LYS A 160 -20.88 14.69 -19.79
N TYR A 161 -19.94 14.94 -20.69
CA TYR A 161 -18.70 15.63 -20.39
C TYR A 161 -18.88 17.13 -20.61
N THR A 162 -18.66 17.92 -19.57
CA THR A 162 -18.63 19.39 -19.65
C THR A 162 -17.22 19.91 -19.33
N GLN A 163 -17.02 21.22 -19.36
CA GLN A 163 -15.75 21.81 -18.91
C GLN A 163 -15.54 21.69 -17.38
N GLU A 164 -16.62 21.56 -16.62
CA GLU A 164 -16.58 21.61 -15.15
C GLU A 164 -16.75 20.23 -14.50
N PHE A 165 -17.56 19.35 -15.10
CA PHE A 165 -17.93 18.07 -14.52
C PHE A 165 -18.15 16.97 -15.57
N ILE A 166 -17.96 15.73 -15.11
CA ILE A 166 -18.54 14.52 -15.72
C ILE A 166 -19.88 14.27 -15.02
N GLU A 167 -20.96 14.25 -15.77
CA GLU A 167 -22.28 13.88 -15.26
C GLU A 167 -22.71 12.55 -15.87
N ALA A 168 -23.08 11.58 -15.04
CA ALA A 168 -23.46 10.24 -15.46
C ALA A 168 -24.79 9.83 -14.83
N LYS A 169 -25.76 9.47 -15.67
CA LYS A 169 -27.00 8.80 -15.26
C LYS A 169 -26.72 7.31 -15.07
N TYR A 170 -27.10 6.78 -13.92
CA TYR A 170 -26.75 5.43 -13.51
C TYR A 170 -27.91 4.77 -12.77
N THR A 171 -28.37 3.60 -13.23
CA THR A 171 -29.40 2.82 -12.52
C THR A 171 -28.74 1.88 -11.52
N TYR A 172 -28.89 2.17 -10.23
CA TYR A 172 -28.37 1.37 -9.14
C TYR A 172 -29.34 0.24 -8.77
N GLY A 173 -28.99 -0.98 -9.18
CA GLY A 173 -29.72 -2.20 -8.83
C GLY A 173 -29.32 -2.73 -7.45
N THR A 174 -30.30 -2.91 -6.58
CA THR A 174 -30.15 -3.52 -5.25
C THR A 174 -31.24 -4.53 -4.95
N VAL A 175 -31.10 -5.26 -3.86
CA VAL A 175 -32.08 -6.27 -3.44
C VAL A 175 -32.49 -6.01 -2.00
N GLN A 176 -33.79 -5.91 -1.77
CA GLN A 176 -34.38 -5.86 -0.44
C GLN A 176 -34.76 -7.28 0.00
N VAL A 177 -34.39 -7.64 1.23
CA VAL A 177 -34.62 -8.99 1.78
C VAL A 177 -35.38 -8.88 3.09
N CYS A 178 -36.43 -9.68 3.26
CA CYS A 178 -37.15 -9.80 4.53
C CYS A 178 -37.53 -11.26 4.83
N GLN A 179 -37.74 -11.57 6.11
CA GLN A 179 -38.26 -12.86 6.55
C GLN A 179 -39.77 -12.75 6.81
N GLU A 180 -40.56 -13.61 6.18
CA GLU A 180 -42.01 -13.68 6.39
C GLU A 180 -42.46 -15.14 6.44
N ASN A 181 -43.07 -15.56 7.56
CA ASN A 181 -43.54 -16.94 7.77
C ASN A 181 -42.46 -18.01 7.52
N GLY A 182 -41.20 -17.74 7.87
CA GLY A 182 -40.07 -18.64 7.66
C GLY A 182 -39.55 -18.70 6.21
N VAL A 183 -40.09 -17.86 5.31
CA VAL A 183 -39.63 -17.73 3.93
C VAL A 183 -38.86 -16.44 3.76
N THR A 184 -37.69 -16.55 3.11
CA THR A 184 -36.91 -15.38 2.72
C THR A 184 -37.51 -14.75 1.47
N LYS A 185 -38.23 -13.63 1.61
CA LYS A 185 -38.75 -12.86 0.47
C LYS A 185 -37.67 -11.92 -0.03
N VAL A 186 -37.47 -11.91 -1.35
CA VAL A 186 -36.42 -11.17 -2.04
C VAL A 186 -37.06 -10.29 -3.10
N LYS A 187 -36.87 -8.97 -2.99
CA LYS A 187 -37.40 -7.97 -3.92
C LYS A 187 -36.26 -7.24 -4.62
N PRO A 188 -36.00 -7.51 -5.91
CA PRO A 188 -35.13 -6.67 -6.72
C PRO A 188 -35.68 -5.25 -6.80
N THR A 189 -34.80 -4.27 -6.69
CA THR A 189 -35.10 -2.84 -6.67
C THR A 189 -34.07 -2.11 -7.51
N SER A 190 -34.50 -1.04 -8.17
CA SER A 190 -33.61 -0.16 -8.93
C SER A 190 -33.88 1.26 -8.50
N THR A 191 -32.81 2.04 -8.36
CA THR A 191 -32.86 3.47 -8.05
C THR A 191 -32.06 4.21 -9.10
N ASP A 192 -32.67 5.18 -9.76
CA ASP A 192 -31.96 6.02 -10.71
C ASP A 192 -31.14 7.06 -9.96
N LEU A 193 -29.85 7.14 -10.31
CA LEU A 193 -28.88 8.04 -9.70
C LEU A 193 -28.29 8.95 -10.78
N THR A 194 -27.93 10.16 -10.36
CA THR A 194 -27.10 11.08 -11.15
C THR A 194 -25.80 11.32 -10.42
N PHE A 195 -24.69 10.82 -10.97
CA PHE A 195 -23.34 11.12 -10.47
C PHE A 195 -22.83 12.40 -11.13
N ARG A 196 -22.28 13.31 -10.35
CA ARG A 196 -21.59 14.51 -10.84
C ARG A 196 -20.19 14.56 -10.24
N THR A 197 -19.17 14.48 -11.09
CA THR A 197 -17.75 14.48 -10.66
C THR A 197 -17.05 15.72 -11.21
N GLY A 198 -16.58 16.59 -10.32
CA GLY A 198 -15.85 17.81 -10.70
C GLY A 198 -14.48 17.49 -11.34
N LEU A 199 -14.15 18.18 -12.45
CA LEU A 199 -12.94 17.94 -13.24
C LEU A 199 -11.70 18.69 -12.74
N ARG A 200 -11.88 19.84 -12.08
CA ARG A 200 -10.76 20.64 -11.55
C ARG A 200 -10.11 19.93 -10.36
N VAL A 201 -8.90 19.43 -10.57
CA VAL A 201 -8.04 18.86 -9.52
C VAL A 201 -7.37 20.01 -8.75
N PRO A 202 -7.56 20.12 -7.42
CA PRO A 202 -7.00 21.22 -6.64
C PRO A 202 -5.52 20.97 -6.31
N LYS A 203 -4.78 22.05 -6.05
CA LYS A 203 -3.50 21.93 -5.35
C LYS A 203 -3.76 21.47 -3.92
N LEU A 204 -3.32 20.26 -3.57
CA LEU A 204 -3.62 19.60 -2.30
C LEU A 204 -2.49 19.79 -1.28
N GLY A 205 -2.85 20.31 -0.11
CA GLY A 205 -2.02 20.27 1.09
C GLY A 205 -2.40 19.11 2.00
N VAL A 206 -1.42 18.44 2.57
CA VAL A 206 -1.62 17.37 3.56
C VAL A 206 -0.85 17.72 4.82
N MET A 207 -1.57 17.88 5.93
CA MET A 207 -0.95 18.11 7.23
C MET A 207 -0.96 16.84 8.07
N LEU A 208 0.23 16.35 8.40
CA LEU A 208 0.41 15.09 9.13
C LEU A 208 0.60 15.35 10.62
N VAL A 209 -0.26 14.77 11.47
CA VAL A 209 0.02 14.68 12.90
C VAL A 209 0.97 13.50 13.11
N GLY A 210 2.16 13.75 13.68
CA GLY A 210 3.27 12.80 13.73
C GLY A 210 4.15 12.83 12.47
N TRP A 211 4.35 14.02 11.88
CA TRP A 211 5.08 14.17 10.61
C TRP A 211 6.53 13.68 10.67
N GLY A 212 7.19 13.82 11.83
CA GLY A 212 8.53 13.30 12.07
C GLY A 212 8.58 11.81 12.41
N GLY A 213 7.45 11.11 12.47
CA GLY A 213 7.39 9.66 12.64
C GLY A 213 7.87 8.90 11.40
N ASN A 214 8.09 7.58 11.52
CA ASN A 214 8.58 6.74 10.43
C ASN A 214 7.73 6.89 9.15
N ASN A 215 6.39 6.84 9.29
CA ASN A 215 5.47 7.01 8.17
C ASN A 215 5.55 8.42 7.56
N GLY A 216 5.52 9.46 8.40
CA GLY A 216 5.50 10.86 7.95
C GLY A 216 6.78 11.25 7.18
N THR A 217 7.94 10.81 7.67
CA THR A 217 9.21 11.00 6.94
C THR A 217 9.24 10.19 5.65
N THR A 218 8.76 8.94 5.68
CA THR A 218 8.80 8.03 4.52
C THR A 218 7.89 8.50 3.39
N VAL A 219 6.65 8.93 3.68
CA VAL A 219 5.74 9.44 2.65
C VAL A 219 6.24 10.74 2.02
N THR A 220 6.82 11.63 2.83
CA THR A 220 7.43 12.88 2.35
C THR A 220 8.63 12.58 1.45
N ALA A 221 9.51 11.67 1.87
CA ALA A 221 10.66 11.22 1.10
C ALA A 221 10.25 10.54 -0.22
N ALA A 222 9.22 9.68 -0.19
CA ALA A 222 8.71 9.00 -1.38
C ALA A 222 8.19 10.00 -2.42
N VAL A 223 7.45 11.03 -2.00
CA VAL A 223 6.96 12.06 -2.91
C VAL A 223 8.10 12.91 -3.48
N LEU A 224 9.06 13.31 -2.66
CA LEU A 224 10.24 14.06 -3.13
C LEU A 224 11.07 13.24 -4.12
N ALA A 225 11.35 11.97 -3.80
CA ALA A 225 12.15 11.10 -4.66
C ALA A 225 11.51 10.89 -6.04
N ASN A 226 10.18 10.67 -6.08
CA ASN A 226 9.44 10.53 -7.33
C ASN A 226 9.37 11.86 -8.11
N ARG A 227 9.12 12.98 -7.43
CA ARG A 227 9.10 14.31 -8.06
C ARG A 227 10.44 14.68 -8.69
N LEU A 228 11.55 14.33 -8.04
CA LEU A 228 12.90 14.59 -8.51
C LEU A 228 13.43 13.53 -9.51
N GLY A 229 12.64 12.48 -9.79
CA GLY A 229 13.07 11.39 -10.69
C GLY A 229 14.29 10.63 -10.18
N LEU A 230 14.44 10.49 -8.86
CA LEU A 230 15.65 9.93 -8.26
C LEU A 230 15.84 8.45 -8.58
N SER A 231 17.10 8.08 -8.66
CA SER A 231 17.54 6.69 -8.71
C SER A 231 18.77 6.51 -7.82
N TRP A 232 18.90 5.34 -7.22
CA TRP A 232 19.98 5.07 -6.28
C TRP A 232 20.51 3.65 -6.48
N MET A 233 21.79 3.46 -6.17
CA MET A 233 22.41 2.14 -6.23
C MET A 233 22.08 1.35 -4.97
N THR A 234 21.74 0.08 -5.16
CA THR A 234 21.62 -0.89 -4.07
C THR A 234 22.57 -2.05 -4.32
N LYS A 235 22.72 -2.95 -3.35
CA LYS A 235 23.46 -4.21 -3.54
C LYS A 235 22.90 -5.10 -4.67
N ARG A 236 21.69 -4.82 -5.17
CA ARG A 236 21.02 -5.54 -6.26
C ARG A 236 20.94 -4.71 -7.55
N GLY A 237 21.77 -3.69 -7.68
CA GLY A 237 21.75 -2.77 -8.82
C GLY A 237 20.93 -1.50 -8.57
N GLN A 238 20.79 -0.70 -9.62
CA GLN A 238 20.10 0.59 -9.58
C GLN A 238 18.58 0.39 -9.37
N LYS A 239 18.01 1.25 -8.52
CA LYS A 239 16.58 1.36 -8.26
C LYS A 239 16.10 2.75 -8.62
N HIS A 240 14.83 2.86 -8.99
CA HIS A 240 14.17 4.13 -9.33
C HIS A 240 13.02 4.37 -8.35
N ALA A 241 12.80 5.65 -8.03
CA ALA A 241 11.62 6.05 -7.27
C ALA A 241 10.35 5.59 -7.98
N ASN A 242 9.38 5.11 -7.20
CA ASN A 242 8.07 4.65 -7.66
C ASN A 242 7.06 4.75 -6.51
N TYR A 243 5.80 4.44 -6.80
CA TYR A 243 4.70 4.37 -5.82
C TYR A 243 4.14 2.95 -5.65
N TYR A 244 4.99 1.92 -5.72
CA TYR A 244 4.53 0.55 -5.49
C TYR A 244 3.88 0.39 -4.12
N GLY A 245 2.81 -0.41 -4.08
CA GLY A 245 1.96 -0.59 -2.90
C GLY A 245 0.74 0.33 -2.84
N SER A 246 0.72 1.41 -3.63
CA SER A 246 -0.48 2.26 -3.79
C SER A 246 -1.49 1.58 -4.71
N LEU A 247 -2.76 1.52 -4.27
CA LEU A 247 -3.89 1.10 -5.09
C LEU A 247 -4.06 2.02 -6.29
N LEU A 248 -4.02 3.33 -6.09
CA LEU A 248 -4.33 4.29 -7.15
C LEU A 248 -3.19 4.40 -8.17
N GLN A 249 -1.94 4.33 -7.73
CA GLN A 249 -0.77 4.58 -8.56
C GLN A 249 -0.16 3.33 -9.20
N ALA A 250 -0.35 2.16 -8.59
CA ALA A 250 0.31 0.91 -9.02
C ALA A 250 -0.66 -0.27 -9.24
N SER A 251 -1.96 -0.01 -9.39
CA SER A 251 -2.93 -1.04 -9.77
C SER A 251 -3.73 -0.64 -11.02
N THR A 252 -4.54 -1.58 -11.51
CA THR A 252 -5.35 -1.41 -12.72
C THR A 252 -6.82 -1.76 -12.47
N VAL A 253 -7.66 -1.29 -13.39
CA VAL A 253 -9.10 -1.60 -13.48
C VAL A 253 -9.38 -2.19 -14.86
N CYS A 254 -10.22 -3.24 -14.92
CA CYS A 254 -10.70 -3.77 -16.19
C CYS A 254 -11.83 -2.89 -16.71
N LEU A 255 -11.65 -2.27 -17.89
CA LEU A 255 -12.71 -1.49 -18.54
C LEU A 255 -13.79 -2.41 -19.10
N GLY A 256 -13.36 -3.49 -19.75
CA GLY A 256 -14.20 -4.48 -20.43
C GLY A 256 -13.35 -5.33 -21.38
N THR A 257 -14.01 -6.05 -22.29
CA THR A 257 -13.35 -6.95 -23.24
C THR A 257 -13.27 -6.33 -24.63
N GLY A 258 -12.06 -6.27 -25.19
CA GLY A 258 -11.78 -5.87 -26.56
C GLY A 258 -11.51 -7.07 -27.48
N PRO A 259 -11.13 -6.84 -28.76
CA PRO A 259 -10.90 -7.91 -29.73
C PRO A 259 -9.78 -8.89 -29.35
N SER A 260 -8.87 -8.47 -28.48
CA SER A 260 -7.72 -9.27 -28.01
C SER A 260 -7.86 -9.75 -26.56
N GLY A 261 -9.05 -9.58 -25.95
CA GLY A 261 -9.32 -9.94 -24.55
C GLY A 261 -9.55 -8.73 -23.66
N ASP A 262 -9.46 -8.92 -22.35
CA ASP A 262 -9.73 -7.89 -21.36
C ASP A 262 -8.76 -6.70 -21.46
N VAL A 263 -9.32 -5.49 -21.42
CA VAL A 263 -8.58 -4.24 -21.51
C VAL A 263 -8.52 -3.60 -20.12
N TYR A 264 -7.30 -3.42 -19.63
CA TYR A 264 -7.02 -2.82 -18.33
C TYR A 264 -6.40 -1.43 -18.51
N ILE A 265 -6.77 -0.50 -17.63
CA ILE A 265 -6.15 0.82 -17.52
C ILE A 265 -5.61 1.04 -16.10
N PRO A 266 -4.65 1.97 -15.91
CA PRO A 266 -4.25 2.42 -14.58
C PRO A 266 -5.45 2.88 -13.74
N PHE A 267 -5.46 2.58 -12.44
CA PHE A 267 -6.59 2.92 -11.58
C PHE A 267 -6.82 4.44 -11.50
N HIS A 268 -5.75 5.24 -11.43
CA HIS A 268 -5.82 6.70 -11.39
C HIS A 268 -6.34 7.35 -12.68
N ASP A 269 -6.42 6.61 -13.78
CA ASP A 269 -6.94 7.12 -15.04
C ASP A 269 -8.48 7.13 -15.10
N MET A 270 -9.14 6.37 -14.21
CA MET A 270 -10.61 6.25 -14.18
C MET A 270 -11.33 7.59 -14.00
N LEU A 271 -10.76 8.50 -13.22
CA LEU A 271 -11.29 9.83 -12.88
C LEU A 271 -10.13 10.81 -12.67
N PRO A 272 -10.31 12.12 -12.88
CA PRO A 272 -9.26 13.10 -12.61
C PRO A 272 -8.93 13.13 -11.11
N MET A 273 -7.70 12.80 -10.74
CA MET A 273 -7.22 12.69 -9.36
C MET A 273 -5.97 13.54 -9.13
N VAL A 274 -5.74 13.90 -7.86
CA VAL A 274 -4.45 14.48 -7.44
C VAL A 274 -3.34 13.47 -7.71
N HIS A 275 -2.30 13.90 -8.42
CA HIS A 275 -1.09 13.11 -8.57
C HIS A 275 -0.23 13.28 -7.29
N PRO A 276 0.36 12.21 -6.71
CA PRO A 276 1.12 12.31 -5.46
C PRO A 276 2.28 13.34 -5.51
N ASN A 277 2.91 13.51 -6.69
CA ASN A 277 3.96 14.51 -6.88
C ASN A 277 3.48 15.96 -6.67
N ASP A 278 2.19 16.24 -6.68
CA ASP A 278 1.65 17.60 -6.53
C ASP A 278 1.23 17.91 -5.09
N ILE A 279 1.32 16.92 -4.18
CA ILE A 279 1.00 17.08 -2.77
C ILE A 279 2.07 17.92 -2.07
N VAL A 280 1.62 18.89 -1.27
CA VAL A 280 2.46 19.68 -0.37
C VAL A 280 2.25 19.17 1.05
N PHE A 281 3.34 18.78 1.72
CA PHE A 281 3.29 18.32 3.11
C PHE A 281 3.72 19.40 4.10
N ASP A 282 3.02 19.46 5.22
CA ASP A 282 3.39 20.13 6.46
C ASP A 282 2.86 19.26 7.62
N GLY A 283 3.01 19.67 8.87
CA GLY A 283 2.39 18.97 9.97
C GLY A 283 3.04 19.23 11.31
N TRP A 284 2.66 18.41 12.28
CA TRP A 284 3.04 18.55 13.68
C TRP A 284 3.77 17.30 14.16
N ASP A 285 4.68 17.45 15.10
CA ASP A 285 5.24 16.33 15.86
C ASP A 285 5.62 16.84 17.25
N ILE A 286 5.49 15.98 18.25
CA ILE A 286 5.96 16.29 19.60
C ILE A 286 7.49 16.35 19.67
N SER A 287 8.19 15.86 18.63
CA SER A 287 9.64 15.99 18.44
C SER A 287 9.97 17.15 17.48
N SER A 288 10.98 17.96 17.83
CA SER A 288 11.46 19.10 17.05
C SER A 288 12.38 18.70 15.87
N MET A 289 12.68 17.40 15.74
CA MET A 289 13.62 16.86 14.77
C MET A 289 13.18 17.15 13.33
N ASN A 290 14.07 17.72 12.52
CA ASN A 290 13.83 17.93 11.08
C ASN A 290 13.68 16.59 10.34
N LEU A 291 13.05 16.60 9.17
CA LEU A 291 12.72 15.35 8.47
C LEU A 291 13.93 14.60 7.92
N ALA A 292 15.06 15.25 7.65
CA ALA A 292 16.26 14.52 7.22
C ALA A 292 16.85 13.67 8.36
N ASP A 293 16.92 14.24 9.56
CA ASP A 293 17.41 13.50 10.73
C ASP A 293 16.35 12.49 11.23
N ALA A 294 15.06 12.82 11.10
CA ALA A 294 13.98 11.90 11.40
C ALA A 294 13.92 10.71 10.40
N MET A 295 14.21 10.94 9.12
CA MET A 295 14.38 9.88 8.10
C MET A 295 15.53 8.95 8.47
N ARG A 296 16.66 9.50 8.94
CA ARG A 296 17.78 8.70 9.44
C ARG A 296 17.39 7.88 10.67
N ARG A 297 16.70 8.49 11.64
CA ARG A 297 16.17 7.81 12.85
C ARG A 297 15.19 6.68 12.51
N ALA A 298 14.40 6.85 11.45
CA ALA A 298 13.39 5.88 11.06
C ALA A 298 14.00 4.59 10.48
N GLU A 299 15.21 4.66 9.92
CA GLU A 299 15.95 3.51 9.35
C GLU A 299 15.16 2.72 8.29
N VAL A 300 14.34 3.42 7.50
CA VAL A 300 13.46 2.80 6.48
C VAL A 300 14.11 2.75 5.10
N LEU A 301 14.69 3.87 4.65
CA LEU A 301 15.16 4.02 3.28
C LEU A 301 16.62 3.61 3.12
N ASP A 302 17.00 3.14 1.93
CA ASP A 302 18.41 2.87 1.61
C ASP A 302 19.27 4.13 1.82
N TRP A 303 20.46 3.94 2.40
CA TRP A 303 21.37 5.05 2.73
C TRP A 303 21.67 6.00 1.54
N PRO A 304 22.00 5.50 0.32
CA PRO A 304 22.25 6.40 -0.81
C PRO A 304 21.04 7.29 -1.17
N LEU A 305 19.81 6.80 -0.98
CA LEU A 305 18.61 7.61 -1.18
C LEU A 305 18.47 8.66 -0.07
N GLN A 306 18.75 8.30 1.18
CA GLN A 306 18.74 9.26 2.30
C GLN A 306 19.69 10.44 2.03
N GLU A 307 20.90 10.17 1.55
CA GLU A 307 21.89 11.21 1.24
C GLU A 307 21.43 12.12 0.10
N GLN A 308 20.83 11.57 -0.96
CA GLN A 308 20.26 12.37 -2.05
C GLN A 308 19.09 13.26 -1.59
N LEU A 309 18.29 12.79 -0.63
CA LEU A 309 17.12 13.51 -0.11
C LEU A 309 17.45 14.50 1.01
N ARG A 310 18.58 14.34 1.70
CA ARG A 310 18.98 15.16 2.85
C ARG A 310 18.90 16.68 2.57
N PRO A 311 19.39 17.22 1.43
CA PRO A 311 19.31 18.65 1.14
C PRO A 311 17.88 19.20 1.07
N TYR A 312 16.92 18.35 0.67
CA TYR A 312 15.51 18.72 0.52
C TYR A 312 14.71 18.54 1.81
N MET A 313 15.13 17.63 2.69
CA MET A 313 14.39 17.28 3.91
C MET A 313 14.89 17.99 5.17
N VAL A 314 16.11 18.52 5.18
CA VAL A 314 16.71 19.16 6.38
C VAL A 314 16.00 20.47 6.76
N GLY A 315 15.43 21.18 5.79
CA GLY A 315 14.65 22.41 6.00
C GLY A 315 13.22 22.15 6.47
N LEU A 316 12.72 20.91 6.35
CA LEU A 316 11.36 20.54 6.74
C LEU A 316 11.33 20.21 8.23
N LYS A 317 10.66 21.04 9.03
CA LYS A 317 10.57 20.92 10.48
C LYS A 317 9.11 20.83 10.92
N PRO A 318 8.75 19.85 11.78
CA PRO A 318 7.41 19.77 12.33
C PRO A 318 7.06 20.98 13.20
N ARG A 319 5.82 21.43 13.11
CA ARG A 319 5.23 22.40 14.04
C ARG A 319 5.06 21.77 15.45
N PRO A 320 5.07 22.56 16.52
CA PRO A 320 4.82 22.04 17.87
C PRO A 320 3.43 21.41 17.98
N SER A 321 3.33 20.24 18.61
CA SER A 321 2.08 19.47 18.70
C SER A 321 1.45 19.49 20.10
N ILE A 322 0.20 19.04 20.20
CA ILE A 322 -0.46 18.79 21.49
C ILE A 322 0.12 17.50 22.09
N TYR A 323 0.61 17.57 23.33
CA TYR A 323 1.09 16.42 24.09
C TYR A 323 0.33 16.33 25.41
N ILE A 324 -0.37 15.21 25.60
CA ILE A 324 -1.07 14.86 26.84
C ILE A 324 -0.53 13.48 27.26
N PRO A 325 0.40 13.40 28.24
CA PRO A 325 1.17 12.20 28.56
C PRO A 325 0.30 10.95 28.80
N GLU A 326 -0.88 11.12 29.37
CA GLU A 326 -1.77 10.03 29.78
C GLU A 326 -2.40 9.27 28.60
N PHE A 327 -2.32 9.81 27.37
CA PHE A 327 -2.91 9.17 26.18
C PHE A 327 -1.95 8.23 25.45
N ILE A 328 -0.63 8.43 25.57
CA ILE A 328 0.38 7.60 24.89
C ILE A 328 1.27 6.88 25.90
N ALA A 329 2.20 6.05 25.44
CA ALA A 329 3.09 5.35 26.36
C ALA A 329 4.02 6.34 27.08
N ALA A 330 4.22 6.17 28.39
CA ALA A 330 5.13 7.02 29.18
C ALA A 330 6.57 7.05 28.63
N ASN A 331 6.98 6.00 27.92
CA ASN A 331 8.29 5.92 27.26
C ASN A 331 8.48 6.88 26.06
N GLN A 332 7.50 7.72 25.77
CA GLN A 332 7.54 8.80 24.77
C GLN A 332 7.91 10.16 25.37
N GLU A 333 7.98 10.30 26.70
CA GLU A 333 8.28 11.57 27.39
C GLU A 333 9.58 12.21 26.89
N GLU A 334 10.66 11.44 26.78
CA GLU A 334 11.97 11.92 26.29
C GLU A 334 11.95 12.42 24.84
N ARG A 335 10.94 12.04 24.05
CA ARG A 335 10.78 12.47 22.65
C ARG A 335 10.05 13.81 22.54
N ALA A 336 9.33 14.22 23.58
CA ALA A 336 8.42 15.36 23.56
C ALA A 336 9.13 16.69 23.90
N ASP A 337 9.86 17.27 22.95
CA ASP A 337 10.56 18.56 23.06
C ASP A 337 9.91 19.71 22.26
N ASN A 338 8.84 19.42 21.52
CA ASN A 338 8.16 20.35 20.60
C ASN A 338 6.65 20.35 20.86
N VAL A 339 6.26 20.89 22.02
CA VAL A 339 4.90 20.78 22.54
C VAL A 339 4.21 22.15 22.71
N LEU A 340 2.90 22.18 22.47
CA LEU A 340 2.06 23.34 22.72
C LEU A 340 1.68 23.41 24.20
N THR A 341 1.75 24.62 24.77
CA THR A 341 1.31 24.92 26.15
C THR A 341 -0.05 25.62 26.16
N GLY A 342 -0.63 25.78 27.34
CA GLY A 342 -1.94 26.41 27.52
C GLY A 342 -3.09 25.42 27.73
N SER A 343 -4.30 25.95 27.82
CA SER A 343 -5.55 25.19 27.92
C SER A 343 -5.85 24.41 26.63
N ARG A 344 -6.74 23.40 26.70
CA ARG A 344 -7.18 22.63 25.52
C ARG A 344 -7.77 23.53 24.42
N THR A 345 -8.46 24.60 24.82
CA THR A 345 -9.04 25.59 23.91
C THR A 345 -7.96 26.39 23.18
N GLU A 346 -6.94 26.87 23.91
CA GLU A 346 -5.80 27.60 23.31
C GLU A 346 -4.99 26.69 22.38
N GLN A 347 -4.75 25.45 22.79
CA GLN A 347 -4.09 24.44 21.98
C GLN A 347 -4.88 24.15 20.69
N MET A 348 -6.19 23.92 20.78
CA MET A 348 -7.07 23.71 19.61
C MET A 348 -7.08 24.94 18.70
N ALA A 349 -7.19 26.15 19.26
CA ALA A 349 -7.14 27.39 18.51
C ALA A 349 -5.80 27.54 17.76
N ARG A 350 -4.70 27.11 18.36
CA ARG A 350 -3.40 27.07 17.69
C ARG A 350 -3.36 26.10 16.52
N ILE A 351 -3.93 24.89 16.65
CA ILE A 351 -4.02 23.94 15.52
C ILE A 351 -4.84 24.53 14.37
N ARG A 352 -5.97 25.18 14.67
CA ARG A 352 -6.79 25.88 13.66
C ARG A 352 -5.97 26.97 12.94
N HIS A 353 -5.23 27.77 13.69
CA HIS A 353 -4.36 28.80 13.13
C HIS A 353 -3.25 28.20 12.25
N ASP A 354 -2.62 27.11 12.68
CA ASP A 354 -1.58 26.43 11.89
C ASP A 354 -2.13 25.90 10.55
N ILE A 355 -3.38 25.39 10.52
CA ILE A 355 -4.05 24.98 9.28
C ILE A 355 -4.25 26.18 8.34
N GLN A 356 -4.70 27.31 8.87
CA GLN A 356 -4.90 28.55 8.10
C GLN A 356 -3.57 29.10 7.57
N ASP A 357 -2.55 29.16 8.42
CA ASP A 357 -1.20 29.59 8.07
C ASP A 357 -0.60 28.73 6.96
N PHE A 358 -0.69 27.40 7.09
CA PHE A 358 -0.22 26.48 6.05
C PHE A 358 -0.95 26.70 4.73
N LYS A 359 -2.28 26.82 4.77
CA LYS A 359 -3.10 27.06 3.57
C LYS A 359 -2.67 28.36 2.85
N ASN A 360 -2.50 29.43 3.62
CA ASN A 360 -2.12 30.75 3.09
C ASN A 360 -0.68 30.78 2.56
N SER A 361 0.28 30.21 3.30
CA SER A 361 1.71 30.26 2.95
C SER A 361 2.08 29.35 1.78
N SER A 362 1.42 28.20 1.63
CA SER A 362 1.71 27.23 0.56
C SER A 362 0.89 27.47 -0.72
N GLY A 363 -0.18 28.27 -0.64
CA GLY A 363 -1.11 28.52 -1.73
C GLY A 363 -1.91 27.29 -2.16
N VAL A 364 -2.07 26.30 -1.28
CA VAL A 364 -2.93 25.11 -1.53
C VAL A 364 -4.40 25.50 -1.44
N GLU A 365 -5.23 24.88 -2.28
CA GLU A 365 -6.67 25.17 -2.32
C GLU A 365 -7.44 24.37 -1.27
N LYS A 366 -6.99 23.13 -1.02
CA LYS A 366 -7.58 22.21 -0.06
C LYS A 366 -6.52 21.68 0.89
N VAL A 367 -6.93 21.42 2.13
CA VAL A 367 -6.11 20.78 3.16
C VAL A 367 -6.82 19.53 3.66
N ILE A 368 -6.07 18.43 3.77
CA ILE A 368 -6.49 17.21 4.47
C ILE A 368 -5.56 17.03 5.66
N VAL A 369 -6.13 16.80 6.83
CA VAL A 369 -5.38 16.47 8.04
C VAL A 369 -5.41 14.96 8.25
N LEU A 370 -4.25 14.35 8.48
CA LEU A 370 -4.16 12.92 8.70
C LEU A 370 -3.32 12.62 9.95
N TRP A 371 -3.89 11.80 10.83
CA TRP A 371 -3.19 11.29 12.01
C TRP A 371 -2.34 10.07 11.65
N THR A 372 -1.03 10.21 11.80
CA THR A 372 -0.06 9.10 11.73
C THR A 372 0.90 9.12 12.93
N ALA A 373 0.51 9.76 14.02
CA ALA A 373 1.26 9.80 15.27
C ALA A 373 1.06 8.51 16.08
N ASN A 374 1.69 8.47 17.25
CA ASN A 374 1.58 7.39 18.21
C ASN A 374 0.12 6.93 18.41
N THR A 375 -0.05 5.62 18.56
CA THR A 375 -1.33 5.05 18.97
C THR A 375 -1.66 5.55 20.38
N GLU A 376 -2.80 6.21 20.52
CA GLU A 376 -3.33 6.59 21.83
C GLU A 376 -4.11 5.41 22.46
N ARG A 377 -4.32 5.46 23.78
CA ARG A 377 -5.35 4.63 24.41
C ARG A 377 -6.74 5.07 23.98
N PHE A 378 -7.75 4.26 24.27
CA PHE A 378 -9.14 4.66 24.06
C PHE A 378 -9.57 5.75 25.06
N CYS A 379 -10.45 6.64 24.59
CA CYS A 379 -11.25 7.53 25.41
C CYS A 379 -12.52 6.81 25.86
N GLU A 380 -12.95 7.04 27.09
CA GLU A 380 -14.29 6.62 27.53
C GLU A 380 -15.37 7.49 26.89
N ILE A 381 -16.51 6.88 26.54
CA ILE A 381 -17.67 7.61 26.00
C ILE A 381 -18.62 7.88 27.16
N HIS A 382 -18.81 9.17 27.47
CA HIS A 382 -19.68 9.62 28.55
C HIS A 382 -20.81 10.50 28.03
N SER A 383 -22.03 10.23 28.49
CA SER A 383 -23.15 11.10 28.20
C SER A 383 -22.96 12.47 28.88
N GLY A 384 -23.27 13.55 28.18
CA GLY A 384 -23.02 14.91 28.65
C GLY A 384 -21.56 15.37 28.55
N VAL A 385 -20.69 14.60 27.87
CA VAL A 385 -19.27 14.97 27.66
C VAL A 385 -18.87 14.88 26.20
N ASN A 386 -18.95 13.70 25.58
CA ASN A 386 -18.47 13.47 24.21
C ASN A 386 -19.47 12.68 23.34
N ASP A 387 -20.71 12.62 23.79
CA ASP A 387 -21.85 11.97 23.14
C ASP A 387 -22.54 12.83 22.08
N THR A 388 -22.40 14.16 22.15
CA THR A 388 -22.93 15.10 21.16
C THR A 388 -21.91 16.17 20.78
N ALA A 389 -22.10 16.82 19.64
CA ALA A 389 -21.22 17.89 19.16
C ALA A 389 -21.13 19.05 20.18
N SER A 390 -22.28 19.47 20.72
CA SER A 390 -22.35 20.56 21.70
C SER A 390 -21.65 20.19 23.02
N ASN A 391 -21.90 18.98 23.53
CA ASN A 391 -21.25 18.52 24.77
C ASN A 391 -19.74 18.43 24.60
N LEU A 392 -19.26 17.95 23.44
CA LEU A 392 -17.83 17.84 23.15
C LEU A 392 -17.14 19.21 23.13
N LEU A 393 -17.75 20.21 22.49
CA LEU A 393 -17.20 21.57 22.46
C LEU A 393 -17.14 22.18 23.88
N GLN A 394 -18.20 22.02 24.67
CA GLN A 394 -18.22 22.44 26.07
C GLN A 394 -17.19 21.69 26.92
N ALA A 395 -16.95 20.41 26.66
CA ALA A 395 -15.95 19.61 27.35
C ALA A 395 -14.52 20.11 27.07
N ILE A 396 -14.24 20.54 25.83
CA ILE A 396 -12.97 21.17 25.46
C ILE A 396 -12.79 22.49 26.22
N GLU A 397 -13.81 23.36 26.22
CA GLU A 397 -13.79 24.63 26.93
C GLU A 397 -13.60 24.47 28.44
N ALA A 398 -14.30 23.53 29.05
CA ALA A 398 -14.23 23.24 30.48
C ALA A 398 -12.98 22.45 30.89
N GLY A 399 -12.10 22.09 29.95
CA GLY A 399 -10.90 21.31 30.28
C GLY A 399 -11.21 19.91 30.82
N ARG A 400 -12.24 19.23 30.30
CA ARG A 400 -12.53 17.81 30.58
C ARG A 400 -11.70 16.87 29.69
N GLU A 401 -11.63 15.59 30.05
CA GLU A 401 -10.83 14.59 29.32
C GLU A 401 -11.21 14.50 27.83
N VAL A 402 -10.31 15.00 26.98
CA VAL A 402 -10.39 14.97 25.52
C VAL A 402 -8.99 14.65 25.01
N SER A 403 -8.86 13.66 24.13
CA SER A 403 -7.55 13.25 23.59
C SER A 403 -6.98 14.30 22.63
N PRO A 404 -5.65 14.33 22.45
CA PRO A 404 -5.02 15.11 21.38
C PRO A 404 -5.63 14.82 20.01
N SER A 405 -5.81 13.54 19.63
CA SER A 405 -6.45 13.18 18.35
C SER A 405 -7.86 13.77 18.17
N THR A 406 -8.66 13.82 19.25
CA THR A 406 -9.99 14.43 19.22
C THR A 406 -9.91 15.94 19.02
N LEU A 407 -8.95 16.62 19.67
CA LEU A 407 -8.71 18.06 19.46
C LEU A 407 -8.30 18.37 18.02
N PHE A 408 -7.44 17.56 17.42
CA PHE A 408 -7.08 17.70 16.00
C PHE A 408 -8.26 17.45 15.07
N ALA A 409 -9.10 16.44 15.35
CA ALA A 409 -10.30 16.16 14.57
C ALA A 409 -11.29 17.34 14.63
N VAL A 410 -11.58 17.87 15.83
CA VAL A 410 -12.46 19.02 16.02
C VAL A 410 -11.89 20.27 15.34
N ALA A 411 -10.59 20.56 15.52
CA ALA A 411 -9.94 21.69 14.85
C ALA A 411 -10.05 21.59 13.32
N SER A 412 -9.81 20.41 12.76
CA SER A 412 -9.89 20.17 11.31
C SER A 412 -11.31 20.38 10.79
N ILE A 413 -12.31 19.84 11.48
CA ILE A 413 -13.73 20.00 11.12
C ILE A 413 -14.15 21.47 11.16
N LEU A 414 -13.74 22.21 12.19
CA LEU A 414 -14.04 23.65 12.32
C LEU A 414 -13.34 24.51 11.24
N GLU A 415 -12.25 24.03 10.65
CA GLU A 415 -11.57 24.66 9.50
C GLU A 415 -12.04 24.11 8.14
N GLY A 416 -13.11 23.30 8.11
CA GLY A 416 -13.64 22.72 6.87
C GLY A 416 -12.72 21.70 6.21
N CYS A 417 -11.74 21.15 6.96
CA CYS A 417 -10.72 20.25 6.46
C CYS A 417 -11.08 18.80 6.80
N THR A 418 -11.00 17.91 5.80
CA THR A 418 -11.19 16.47 6.03
C THR A 418 -10.16 15.94 7.03
N TYR A 419 -10.60 15.11 7.97
CA TYR A 419 -9.74 14.49 8.97
C TYR A 419 -9.71 12.96 8.81
N ILE A 420 -8.51 12.38 8.71
CA ILE A 420 -8.32 10.93 8.55
C ILE A 420 -7.54 10.39 9.75
N ASN A 421 -8.08 9.37 10.42
CA ASN A 421 -7.40 8.69 11.52
C ASN A 421 -6.68 7.44 11.02
N GLY A 422 -5.34 7.50 10.95
CA GLY A 422 -4.47 6.38 10.56
C GLY A 422 -4.12 5.42 11.71
N SER A 423 -4.59 5.68 12.92
CA SER A 423 -4.28 4.91 14.14
C SER A 423 -5.55 4.30 14.77
N PRO A 424 -5.44 3.34 15.71
CA PRO A 424 -6.60 2.55 16.15
C PRO A 424 -7.43 3.18 17.28
N GLN A 425 -7.00 4.28 17.89
CA GLN A 425 -7.77 4.92 18.96
C GLN A 425 -9.13 5.42 18.45
N ASN A 426 -10.12 5.45 19.33
CA ASN A 426 -11.50 5.87 19.03
C ASN A 426 -11.67 7.40 18.96
N THR A 427 -10.86 8.07 18.13
CA THR A 427 -10.91 9.52 17.91
C THR A 427 -12.32 10.01 17.57
N PHE A 428 -13.05 9.22 16.77
CA PHE A 428 -14.40 9.54 16.31
C PHE A 428 -15.46 9.15 17.35
N VAL A 429 -15.39 9.75 18.53
CA VAL A 429 -16.49 9.72 19.51
C VAL A 429 -17.77 10.30 18.90
N PRO A 430 -18.96 9.96 19.42
CA PRO A 430 -20.23 10.37 18.80
C PRO A 430 -20.34 11.88 18.54
N GLY A 431 -19.82 12.72 19.45
CA GLY A 431 -19.80 14.17 19.25
C GLY A 431 -18.94 14.65 18.08
N VAL A 432 -17.84 13.96 17.75
CA VAL A 432 -17.03 14.28 16.55
C VAL A 432 -17.78 13.90 15.28
N ILE A 433 -18.43 12.74 15.27
CA ILE A 433 -19.22 12.28 14.11
C ILE A 433 -20.37 13.26 13.85
N GLU A 434 -21.09 13.65 14.90
CA GLU A 434 -22.17 14.63 14.79
C GLU A 434 -21.65 15.99 14.29
N LEU A 435 -20.53 16.48 14.81
CA LEU A 435 -19.93 17.74 14.38
C LEU A 435 -19.53 17.70 12.90
N ALA A 436 -18.93 16.60 12.43
CA ALA A 436 -18.55 16.41 11.03
C ALA A 436 -19.78 16.40 10.09
N ILE A 437 -20.90 15.82 10.55
CA ILE A 437 -22.17 15.85 9.81
C ILE A 437 -22.72 17.28 9.76
N GLN A 438 -22.77 17.98 10.89
CA GLN A 438 -23.27 19.36 10.98
C GLN A 438 -22.48 20.33 10.09
N GLN A 439 -21.16 20.15 9.99
CA GLN A 439 -20.28 21.00 9.17
C GLN A 439 -20.13 20.52 7.72
N GLY A 440 -20.68 19.35 7.36
CA GLY A 440 -20.53 18.76 6.02
C GLY A 440 -19.08 18.46 5.65
N VAL A 441 -18.26 18.06 6.64
CA VAL A 441 -16.84 17.74 6.49
C VAL A 441 -16.62 16.24 6.57
N PHE A 442 -15.69 15.72 5.77
CA PHE A 442 -15.39 14.30 5.79
C PHE A 442 -14.50 13.87 6.95
N ILE A 443 -14.81 12.69 7.48
CA ILE A 443 -14.00 11.93 8.41
C ILE A 443 -13.86 10.49 7.93
N ALA A 444 -12.68 9.91 8.12
CA ALA A 444 -12.39 8.52 7.75
C ALA A 444 -11.35 7.88 8.67
N GLY A 445 -11.35 6.56 8.77
CA GLY A 445 -10.51 5.77 9.66
C GLY A 445 -11.14 4.40 9.90
N ASP A 446 -10.66 3.57 10.82
CA ASP A 446 -9.51 3.76 11.69
C ASP A 446 -8.41 2.71 11.40
N ASP A 447 -7.16 3.08 11.71
CA ASP A 447 -5.94 2.25 11.64
C ASP A 447 -5.54 1.74 10.25
N PHE A 448 -4.33 2.07 9.76
CA PHE A 448 -3.88 1.66 8.42
C PHE A 448 -3.89 0.14 8.20
N LYS A 449 -4.49 -0.33 7.11
CA LYS A 449 -4.47 -1.76 6.74
C LYS A 449 -3.29 -2.07 5.80
N SER A 450 -2.08 -2.16 6.37
CA SER A 450 -0.81 -2.34 5.65
C SER A 450 -0.51 -3.80 5.23
N GLY A 451 -0.04 -4.63 6.16
CA GLY A 451 0.49 -5.97 5.90
C GLY A 451 -0.41 -7.11 6.41
N GLN A 452 -0.15 -7.58 7.64
CA GLN A 452 -0.81 -8.77 8.23
C GLN A 452 -2.35 -8.72 8.14
N THR A 453 -2.97 -7.62 8.59
CA THR A 453 -4.44 -7.52 8.59
C THR A 453 -5.01 -7.45 7.17
N LYS A 454 -4.29 -6.85 6.23
CA LYS A 454 -4.69 -6.83 4.81
C LYS A 454 -4.76 -8.25 4.25
N LEU A 455 -3.73 -9.06 4.50
CA LEU A 455 -3.71 -10.47 4.10
C LEU A 455 -4.77 -11.30 4.83
N LYS A 456 -4.96 -11.08 6.14
CA LYS A 456 -6.02 -11.75 6.92
C LYS A 456 -7.41 -11.53 6.33
N SER A 457 -7.74 -10.29 5.96
CA SER A 457 -9.03 -9.95 5.33
C SER A 457 -9.24 -10.56 3.94
N VAL A 458 -8.19 -11.05 3.29
CA VAL A 458 -8.26 -11.84 2.05
C VAL A 458 -8.42 -13.31 2.37
N LEU A 459 -7.59 -13.83 3.27
CA LEU A 459 -7.52 -15.27 3.53
C LEU A 459 -8.78 -15.79 4.21
N VAL A 460 -9.33 -15.06 5.18
CA VAL A 460 -10.56 -15.47 5.88
C VAL A 460 -11.75 -15.45 4.92
N ASP A 461 -11.83 -14.43 4.05
CA ASP A 461 -12.83 -14.34 3.00
C ASP A 461 -12.75 -15.54 2.03
N PHE A 462 -11.53 -15.88 1.58
CA PHE A 462 -11.28 -17.05 0.75
C PHE A 462 -11.70 -18.37 1.41
N LEU A 463 -11.29 -18.61 2.66
CA LEU A 463 -11.55 -19.86 3.39
C LEU A 463 -13.07 -20.06 3.58
N ILE A 464 -13.76 -19.05 4.11
CA ILE A 464 -15.21 -19.12 4.38
C ILE A 464 -16.00 -19.24 3.08
N SER A 465 -15.63 -18.48 2.04
CA SER A 465 -16.28 -18.57 0.72
C SER A 465 -16.08 -19.92 0.04
N SER A 466 -15.01 -20.63 0.40
CA SER A 466 -14.70 -21.99 -0.06
C SER A 466 -15.34 -23.08 0.80
N GLY A 467 -16.19 -22.72 1.78
CA GLY A 467 -16.85 -23.67 2.69
C GLY A 467 -15.91 -24.32 3.71
N ILE A 468 -14.74 -23.72 3.96
CA ILE A 468 -13.78 -24.15 4.98
C ILE A 468 -14.06 -23.32 6.24
N LYS A 469 -14.07 -23.96 7.40
CA LYS A 469 -14.42 -23.31 8.68
C LYS A 469 -13.15 -22.99 9.50
N PRO A 470 -12.59 -21.78 9.43
CA PRO A 470 -11.62 -21.32 10.41
C PRO A 470 -12.15 -21.50 11.83
N VAL A 471 -11.42 -22.22 12.67
CA VAL A 471 -11.74 -22.44 14.10
C VAL A 471 -10.69 -21.85 15.03
N SER A 472 -9.47 -21.61 14.54
CA SER A 472 -8.42 -20.90 15.28
C SER A 472 -7.59 -20.01 14.37
N ILE A 473 -7.42 -18.76 14.79
CA ILE A 473 -6.62 -17.73 14.12
C ILE A 473 -5.67 -17.14 15.17
N VAL A 474 -4.37 -17.36 14.98
CA VAL A 474 -3.36 -16.85 15.91
C VAL A 474 -2.42 -15.92 15.15
N SER A 475 -2.37 -14.65 15.55
CA SER A 475 -1.61 -13.59 14.86
C SER A 475 -0.56 -12.96 15.77
N TYR A 476 0.68 -13.43 15.67
CA TYR A 476 1.83 -12.85 16.36
C TYR A 476 2.51 -11.78 15.51
N ASN A 477 3.03 -10.76 16.18
CA ASN A 477 3.78 -9.67 15.55
C ASN A 477 4.94 -9.23 16.45
N HIS A 478 6.07 -8.89 15.85
CA HIS A 478 7.12 -8.13 16.54
C HIS A 478 7.82 -7.14 15.62
N LEU A 479 8.20 -5.99 16.18
CA LEU A 479 8.82 -4.86 15.48
C LEU A 479 9.64 -4.02 16.45
N GLY A 480 10.64 -3.29 15.94
CA GLY A 480 11.62 -2.55 16.73
C GLY A 480 11.58 -1.03 16.55
N ASN A 481 10.69 -0.50 15.72
CA ASN A 481 10.49 0.92 15.52
C ASN A 481 9.70 1.59 16.69
N ASN A 482 9.49 2.90 16.59
CA ASN A 482 8.79 3.65 17.64
C ASN A 482 7.32 3.25 17.82
N ASP A 483 6.66 2.73 16.77
CA ASP A 483 5.30 2.17 16.90
C ASP A 483 5.32 0.96 17.85
N GLY A 484 6.24 0.01 17.63
CA GLY A 484 6.45 -1.12 18.54
C GLY A 484 6.78 -0.67 19.97
N ARG A 485 7.63 0.35 20.13
CA ARG A 485 7.99 0.91 21.45
C ARG A 485 6.79 1.52 22.16
N ASN A 486 5.92 2.23 21.47
CA ASN A 486 4.69 2.78 22.04
C ASN A 486 3.68 1.67 22.39
N LEU A 487 3.52 0.69 21.50
CA LEU A 487 2.61 -0.45 21.68
C LEU A 487 3.08 -1.46 22.72
N SER A 488 4.26 -1.28 23.33
CA SER A 488 4.68 -2.11 24.47
C SER A 488 3.85 -1.83 25.74
N ALA A 489 3.17 -0.68 25.79
CA ALA A 489 2.29 -0.31 26.89
C ALA A 489 0.88 -0.94 26.71
N PRO A 490 0.30 -1.57 27.75
CA PRO A 490 -0.96 -2.32 27.61
C PRO A 490 -2.16 -1.50 27.08
N ALA A 491 -2.30 -0.23 27.50
CA ALA A 491 -3.44 0.60 27.10
C ALA A 491 -3.42 0.94 25.60
N GLN A 492 -2.23 1.22 25.06
CA GLN A 492 -2.01 1.47 23.63
C GLN A 492 -2.11 0.17 22.82
N PHE A 493 -1.59 -0.94 23.35
CA PHE A 493 -1.77 -2.26 22.74
C PHE A 493 -3.25 -2.63 22.59
N ARG A 494 -4.08 -2.38 23.61
CA ARG A 494 -5.51 -2.71 23.60
C ARG A 494 -6.26 -2.11 22.42
N ALA A 495 -5.95 -0.87 22.04
CA ALA A 495 -6.53 -0.23 20.87
C ALA A 495 -6.21 -1.02 19.58
N LYS A 496 -4.94 -1.41 19.40
CA LYS A 496 -4.47 -2.18 18.25
C LYS A 496 -4.98 -3.62 18.24
N GLU A 497 -5.19 -4.20 19.42
CA GLU A 497 -5.75 -5.54 19.58
C GLU A 497 -7.19 -5.57 19.04
N ILE A 498 -8.04 -4.63 19.46
CA ILE A 498 -9.44 -4.55 19.02
C ILE A 498 -9.53 -4.38 17.49
N SER A 499 -8.78 -3.44 16.90
CA SER A 499 -8.84 -3.19 15.44
C SER A 499 -8.35 -4.38 14.60
N LYS A 500 -7.47 -5.23 15.15
CA LYS A 500 -6.93 -6.41 14.47
C LYS A 500 -7.80 -7.67 14.64
N SER A 501 -8.61 -7.73 15.69
CA SER A 501 -9.48 -8.88 15.97
C SER A 501 -10.80 -8.79 15.18
N ASN A 502 -11.45 -7.62 15.17
CA ASN A 502 -12.79 -7.46 14.58
C ASN A 502 -12.88 -7.66 13.05
N VAL A 503 -11.75 -7.80 12.36
CA VAL A 503 -11.68 -7.88 10.89
C VAL A 503 -12.30 -9.17 10.31
N VAL A 504 -12.61 -10.16 11.16
CA VAL A 504 -13.17 -11.45 10.74
C VAL A 504 -14.68 -11.57 11.02
N ASP A 505 -15.24 -10.66 11.82
CA ASP A 505 -16.58 -10.78 12.40
C ASP A 505 -17.69 -10.84 11.33
N ASP A 506 -17.60 -10.01 10.30
CA ASP A 506 -18.60 -9.94 9.22
C ASP A 506 -18.58 -11.21 8.37
N MET A 507 -17.40 -11.78 8.12
CA MET A 507 -17.28 -13.03 7.37
C MET A 507 -17.79 -14.23 8.16
N VAL A 508 -17.50 -14.33 9.46
CA VAL A 508 -18.06 -15.39 10.32
C VAL A 508 -19.60 -15.31 10.33
N LYS A 509 -20.16 -14.11 10.53
CA LYS A 509 -21.62 -13.89 10.50
C LYS A 509 -22.27 -14.20 9.16
N SER A 510 -21.52 -14.12 8.05
CA SER A 510 -22.04 -14.33 6.71
C SER A 510 -22.42 -15.79 6.40
N ASN A 511 -21.91 -16.76 7.18
CA ASN A 511 -22.04 -18.18 6.87
C ASN A 511 -22.59 -19.00 8.05
N PRO A 512 -23.92 -19.04 8.25
CA PRO A 512 -24.56 -19.79 9.32
C PRO A 512 -24.52 -21.32 9.13
N ILE A 513 -24.03 -21.82 7.98
CA ILE A 513 -23.80 -23.26 7.77
C ILE A 513 -22.55 -23.71 8.51
N LEU A 514 -21.49 -22.88 8.48
CA LEU A 514 -20.23 -23.17 9.16
C LEU A 514 -20.28 -22.80 10.64
N TYR A 515 -20.92 -21.67 10.97
CA TYR A 515 -20.94 -21.11 12.32
C TYR A 515 -22.34 -21.07 12.90
N GLY A 516 -22.54 -21.72 14.05
CA GLY A 516 -23.78 -21.62 14.81
C GLY A 516 -24.01 -20.22 15.40
N PRO A 517 -25.21 -19.95 15.95
CA PRO A 517 -25.51 -18.66 16.58
C PRO A 517 -24.51 -18.31 17.69
N GLY A 518 -23.77 -17.22 17.51
CA GLY A 518 -22.76 -16.75 18.48
C GLY A 518 -21.44 -17.51 18.46
N GLU A 519 -21.27 -18.50 17.57
CA GLU A 519 -20.00 -19.20 17.39
C GLU A 519 -18.96 -18.28 16.76
N GLN A 520 -17.73 -18.35 17.26
CA GLN A 520 -16.57 -17.58 16.78
C GLN A 520 -15.34 -18.49 16.78
N PRO A 521 -14.38 -18.30 15.86
CA PRO A 521 -13.08 -18.94 15.98
C PRO A 521 -12.34 -18.41 17.22
N ASP A 522 -11.47 -19.24 17.79
CA ASP A 522 -10.45 -18.74 18.71
C ASP A 522 -9.60 -17.70 17.99
N HIS A 523 -9.50 -16.48 18.52
CA HIS A 523 -8.72 -15.41 17.89
C HIS A 523 -7.79 -14.74 18.89
N CYS A 524 -6.48 -14.85 18.64
CA CYS A 524 -5.45 -14.24 19.47
C CYS A 524 -4.57 -13.30 18.65
N VAL A 525 -4.34 -12.09 19.16
CA VAL A 525 -3.45 -11.10 18.56
C VAL A 525 -2.36 -10.76 19.56
N VAL A 526 -1.10 -10.79 19.12
CA VAL A 526 0.06 -10.45 19.96
C VAL A 526 0.95 -9.47 19.22
N ILE A 527 1.45 -8.45 19.93
CA ILE A 527 2.48 -7.52 19.46
C ILE A 527 3.58 -7.45 20.52
N LYS A 528 4.84 -7.57 20.09
CA LYS A 528 6.02 -7.44 20.96
C LYS A 528 7.01 -6.44 20.39
N TYR A 529 7.60 -5.65 21.28
CA TYR A 529 8.68 -4.74 20.92
C TYR A 529 10.02 -5.49 20.93
N LEU A 530 10.70 -5.53 19.79
CA LEU A 530 12.04 -6.13 19.63
C LEU A 530 12.93 -5.15 18.85
N PRO A 531 13.75 -4.32 19.54
CA PRO A 531 14.49 -3.21 18.93
C PRO A 531 15.30 -3.57 17.69
N TYR A 532 15.97 -4.73 17.71
CA TYR A 532 16.89 -5.16 16.64
C TYR A 532 16.24 -5.25 15.26
N ILE A 533 14.92 -5.44 15.20
CA ILE A 533 14.18 -5.64 13.95
C ILE A 533 13.86 -4.29 13.26
N GLY A 534 13.97 -3.16 13.97
CA GLY A 534 13.67 -1.85 13.42
C GLY A 534 12.26 -1.78 12.81
N ASP A 535 12.15 -1.17 11.63
CA ASP A 535 10.89 -1.04 10.86
C ASP A 535 10.44 -2.34 10.17
N SER A 536 11.31 -3.35 10.09
CA SER A 536 11.10 -4.62 9.38
C SER A 536 10.24 -5.61 10.16
N LYS A 537 9.03 -5.18 10.51
CA LYS A 537 8.03 -5.93 11.28
C LYS A 537 7.89 -7.38 10.78
N ARG A 538 7.88 -8.33 11.70
CA ARG A 538 7.60 -9.74 11.42
C ARG A 538 6.19 -10.10 11.87
N ALA A 539 5.42 -10.71 11.00
CA ALA A 539 4.10 -11.27 11.27
C ALA A 539 4.15 -12.79 11.11
N LEU A 540 3.66 -13.50 12.12
CA LEU A 540 3.51 -14.95 12.11
C LEU A 540 2.04 -15.25 12.38
N ASP A 541 1.39 -15.88 11.42
CA ASP A 541 -0.03 -16.21 11.52
C ASP A 541 -0.22 -17.72 11.34
N GLU A 542 -1.08 -18.30 12.17
CA GLU A 542 -1.57 -19.67 12.01
C GLU A 542 -3.09 -19.64 11.86
N TYR A 543 -3.59 -20.27 10.81
CA TYR A 543 -5.02 -20.49 10.56
C TYR A 543 -5.28 -21.98 10.58
N THR A 544 -5.99 -22.45 11.60
CA THR A 544 -6.47 -23.83 11.69
C THR A 544 -7.97 -23.86 11.41
N SER A 545 -8.36 -24.72 10.48
CA SER A 545 -9.74 -24.84 9.99
C SER A 545 -10.23 -26.27 10.01
N GLU A 546 -11.51 -26.46 10.26
CA GLU A 546 -12.21 -27.73 10.03
C GLU A 546 -12.58 -27.86 8.54
N ILE A 547 -12.41 -29.08 8.02
CA ILE A 547 -12.80 -29.48 6.67
C ILE A 547 -13.64 -30.77 6.72
N ALA A 548 -14.02 -31.29 5.55
CA ALA A 548 -14.90 -32.44 5.43
C ALA A 548 -14.48 -33.65 6.31
N LEU A 549 -15.49 -34.34 6.87
CA LEU A 549 -15.34 -35.58 7.62
C LEU A 549 -14.44 -35.47 8.88
N GLY A 550 -14.39 -34.29 9.50
CA GLY A 550 -13.59 -34.05 10.71
C GLY A 550 -12.09 -33.85 10.44
N GLY A 551 -11.71 -33.69 9.16
CA GLY A 551 -10.35 -33.32 8.80
C GLY A 551 -10.01 -31.89 9.24
N THR A 552 -8.72 -31.58 9.25
CA THR A 552 -8.21 -30.23 9.53
C THR A 552 -7.34 -29.72 8.40
N ASN A 553 -7.36 -28.41 8.20
CA ASN A 553 -6.42 -27.68 7.35
C ASN A 553 -5.69 -26.64 8.20
N THR A 554 -4.37 -26.62 8.13
CA THR A 554 -3.54 -25.64 8.85
C THR A 554 -2.67 -24.87 7.86
N ILE A 555 -2.76 -23.55 7.91
CA ILE A 555 -1.95 -22.63 7.11
C ILE A 555 -1.08 -21.81 8.07
N VAL A 556 0.23 -21.95 7.94
CA VAL A 556 1.23 -21.15 8.68
C VAL A 556 1.85 -20.14 7.73
N ILE A 557 1.79 -18.86 8.10
CA ILE A 557 2.28 -17.75 7.30
C ILE A 557 3.36 -17.01 8.09
N HIS A 558 4.51 -16.80 7.46
CA HIS A 558 5.52 -15.88 7.95
C HIS A 558 5.68 -14.74 6.94
N ASN A 559 5.40 -13.51 7.39
CA ASN A 559 5.43 -12.31 6.57
C ASN A 559 6.43 -11.30 7.15
N VAL A 560 7.40 -10.88 6.33
CA VAL A 560 8.32 -9.78 6.64
C VAL A 560 7.78 -8.52 5.98
N CYS A 561 7.39 -7.56 6.81
CA CYS A 561 6.75 -6.33 6.39
C CYS A 561 7.66 -5.14 6.75
N GLU A 562 8.20 -4.44 5.76
CA GLU A 562 8.73 -3.10 5.97
C GLU A 562 7.55 -2.15 6.19
N ASP A 563 7.19 -1.89 7.45
CA ASP A 563 5.87 -1.38 7.82
C ASP A 563 5.62 0.01 7.25
N SER A 564 6.63 0.89 7.29
CA SER A 564 6.54 2.25 6.76
C SER A 564 6.47 2.28 5.23
N LEU A 565 7.15 1.35 4.54
CA LEU A 565 7.05 1.23 3.07
C LEU A 565 5.69 0.68 2.63
N LEU A 566 4.99 -0.08 3.48
CA LEU A 566 3.61 -0.49 3.23
C LEU A 566 2.59 0.59 3.63
N ALA A 567 2.88 1.41 4.64
CA ALA A 567 1.99 2.45 5.15
C ALA A 567 2.03 3.74 4.34
N ALA A 568 3.20 4.17 3.84
CA ALA A 568 3.34 5.41 3.08
C ALA A 568 2.45 5.47 1.82
N PRO A 569 2.33 4.42 0.99
CA PRO A 569 1.40 4.41 -0.14
C PRO A 569 -0.07 4.44 0.29
N ILE A 570 -0.41 3.86 1.45
CA ILE A 570 -1.77 3.92 2.02
C ILE A 570 -2.14 5.34 2.43
N ILE A 571 -1.20 6.09 3.01
CA ILE A 571 -1.39 7.52 3.34
C ILE A 571 -1.73 8.30 2.07
N LEU A 572 -0.99 8.07 0.97
CA LEU A 572 -1.26 8.70 -0.32
C LEU A 572 -2.64 8.33 -0.87
N ASP A 573 -2.98 7.04 -0.88
CA ASP A 573 -4.29 6.59 -1.35
C ASP A 573 -5.45 7.18 -0.53
N LEU A 574 -5.29 7.28 0.80
CA LEU A 574 -6.30 7.85 1.70
C LEU A 574 -6.58 9.31 1.37
N VAL A 575 -5.55 10.14 1.24
CA VAL A 575 -5.72 11.58 1.00
C VAL A 575 -6.19 11.87 -0.44
N ILE A 576 -5.72 11.11 -1.42
CA ILE A 576 -6.15 11.26 -2.82
C ILE A 576 -7.61 10.83 -2.98
N LEU A 577 -7.99 9.69 -2.40
CA LEU A 577 -9.37 9.21 -2.46
C LEU A 577 -10.33 10.13 -1.69
N ALA A 578 -9.92 10.63 -0.53
CA ALA A 578 -10.71 11.60 0.23
C ALA A 578 -10.90 12.92 -0.54
N GLU A 579 -9.86 13.43 -1.21
CA GLU A 579 -9.96 14.63 -2.06
C GLU A 579 -10.94 14.39 -3.21
N LEU A 580 -10.83 13.26 -3.91
CA LEU A 580 -11.72 12.92 -5.02
C LEU A 580 -13.17 12.82 -4.55
N CYS A 581 -13.42 12.21 -3.39
CA CYS A 581 -14.76 12.14 -2.79
C CYS A 581 -15.38 13.52 -2.52
N GLN A 582 -14.58 14.57 -2.28
CA GLN A 582 -15.09 15.95 -2.15
C GLN A 582 -15.56 16.55 -3.47
N ARG A 583 -15.20 15.94 -4.61
CA ARG A 583 -15.64 16.35 -5.94
C ARG A 583 -16.73 15.45 -6.52
N ILE A 584 -17.08 14.35 -5.83
CA ILE A 584 -18.17 13.45 -6.24
C ILE A 584 -19.46 13.84 -5.52
N GLN A 585 -20.51 14.01 -6.30
CA GLN A 585 -21.87 14.24 -5.83
C GLN A 585 -22.80 13.18 -6.42
N VAL A 586 -23.86 12.85 -5.68
CA VAL A 586 -24.86 11.83 -6.07
C VAL A 586 -26.26 12.39 -5.85
N GLY A 587 -27.07 12.41 -6.90
CA GLY A 587 -28.50 12.72 -6.86
C GLY A 587 -29.34 11.44 -6.96
N ILE A 588 -30.53 11.43 -6.37
CA ILE A 588 -31.47 10.31 -6.37
C ILE A 588 -32.74 10.73 -7.12
N GLY A 589 -33.08 10.00 -8.18
CA GLY A 589 -34.16 10.38 -9.08
C GLY A 589 -33.88 11.74 -9.72
N ASP A 590 -34.83 12.67 -9.58
CA ASP A 590 -34.72 14.04 -10.09
C ASP A 590 -34.12 15.03 -9.06
N SER A 591 -33.56 14.55 -7.94
CA SER A 591 -32.93 15.42 -6.96
C SER A 591 -31.61 16.00 -7.49
N GLU A 592 -31.28 17.21 -7.05
CA GLU A 592 -29.94 17.75 -7.31
C GLU A 592 -28.87 16.87 -6.65
N PRO A 593 -27.72 16.65 -7.31
CA PRO A 593 -26.62 15.91 -6.72
C PRO A 593 -26.07 16.55 -5.45
N GLU A 594 -26.04 15.76 -4.37
CA GLU A 594 -25.52 16.17 -3.07
C GLU A 594 -24.17 15.50 -2.77
N ARG A 595 -23.46 16.03 -1.79
CA ARG A 595 -22.19 15.44 -1.34
C ARG A 595 -22.44 14.06 -0.72
N LEU A 596 -21.40 13.22 -0.73
CA LEU A 596 -21.40 11.98 0.02
C LEU A 596 -21.57 12.24 1.53
N HIS A 597 -21.95 11.20 2.28
CA HIS A 597 -22.07 11.27 3.74
C HIS A 597 -20.71 11.60 4.41
N SER A 598 -20.71 12.41 5.48
CA SER A 598 -19.50 12.86 6.19
C SER A 598 -18.57 11.72 6.64
N THR A 599 -19.13 10.58 7.03
CA THR A 599 -18.36 9.34 7.29
C THR A 599 -18.03 8.61 5.99
N LEU A 600 -16.79 8.73 5.50
CA LEU A 600 -16.36 8.14 4.22
C LEU A 600 -15.97 6.66 4.33
N SER A 601 -16.97 5.79 4.42
CA SER A 601 -16.75 4.33 4.43
C SER A 601 -16.11 3.78 3.15
N LEU A 602 -16.07 4.54 2.05
CA LEU A 602 -15.38 4.14 0.82
C LEU A 602 -13.87 3.90 1.04
N LEU A 603 -13.27 4.56 2.04
CA LEU A 603 -11.85 4.42 2.39
C LEU A 603 -11.54 3.11 3.14
N SER A 604 -12.53 2.26 3.42
CA SER A 604 -12.38 1.02 4.21
C SER A 604 -11.33 0.05 3.67
N PHE A 605 -11.03 0.06 2.36
CA PHE A 605 -9.95 -0.73 1.78
C PHE A 605 -8.58 -0.46 2.45
N LEU A 606 -8.41 0.75 2.97
CA LEU A 606 -7.17 1.29 3.52
C LEU A 606 -7.15 1.26 5.06
N CYS A 607 -8.26 0.91 5.71
CA CYS A 607 -8.45 0.92 7.16
C CYS A 607 -8.72 -0.49 7.72
N LYS A 608 -8.27 -0.77 8.95
CA LYS A 608 -8.49 -2.06 9.63
C LYS A 608 -9.84 -2.12 10.31
N ALA A 609 -10.24 -1.02 10.96
CA ALA A 609 -11.50 -0.89 11.68
C ALA A 609 -12.32 0.23 11.04
N PRO A 610 -12.97 -0.02 9.89
CA PRO A 610 -13.58 1.05 9.10
C PRO A 610 -14.72 1.74 9.86
N LEU A 611 -14.64 3.06 9.94
CA LEU A 611 -15.74 3.91 10.38
C LEU A 611 -16.83 3.93 9.30
N VAL A 612 -18.08 3.65 9.71
CA VAL A 612 -19.23 3.59 8.80
C VAL A 612 -20.37 4.49 9.28
N PRO A 613 -21.23 4.98 8.38
CA PRO A 613 -22.44 5.72 8.77
C PRO A 613 -23.30 4.94 9.76
N LYS A 614 -24.01 5.63 10.65
CA LYS A 614 -24.87 5.00 11.64
C LYS A 614 -25.89 4.07 10.98
N GLY A 615 -25.90 2.81 11.39
CA GLY A 615 -26.81 1.78 10.85
C GLY A 615 -26.29 1.07 9.59
N ALA A 616 -25.19 1.52 9.00
CA ALA A 616 -24.56 0.81 7.88
C ALA A 616 -23.77 -0.42 8.38
N PRO A 617 -23.69 -1.51 7.60
CA PRO A 617 -22.87 -2.66 7.96
C PRO A 617 -21.38 -2.35 7.79
N VAL A 618 -20.57 -2.88 8.70
CA VAL A 618 -19.12 -2.96 8.53
C VAL A 618 -18.80 -4.12 7.58
N VAL A 619 -17.99 -3.85 6.55
CA VAL A 619 -17.48 -4.85 5.61
C VAL A 619 -15.96 -4.83 5.70
N ASN A 620 -15.33 -5.95 6.04
CA ASN A 620 -13.88 -6.05 6.16
C ASN A 620 -13.21 -6.81 5.00
N ALA A 621 -13.97 -7.65 4.29
CA ALA A 621 -13.47 -8.43 3.15
C ALA A 621 -12.83 -7.53 2.09
N LEU A 622 -11.53 -7.72 1.83
CA LEU A 622 -10.70 -6.76 1.10
C LEU A 622 -11.19 -6.54 -0.35
N PHE A 623 -11.55 -7.62 -1.04
CA PHE A 623 -11.97 -7.52 -2.44
C PHE A 623 -13.37 -6.91 -2.60
N ARG A 624 -14.26 -7.08 -1.61
CA ARG A 624 -15.55 -6.36 -1.58
C ARG A 624 -15.34 -4.85 -1.43
N GLN A 625 -14.39 -4.44 -0.59
CA GLN A 625 -14.04 -3.03 -0.43
C GLN A 625 -13.38 -2.45 -1.69
N ARG A 626 -12.46 -3.18 -2.34
CA ARG A 626 -11.88 -2.77 -3.62
C ARG A 626 -12.96 -2.61 -4.70
N ALA A 627 -13.86 -3.60 -4.81
CA ALA A 627 -14.96 -3.55 -5.77
C ALA A 627 -15.89 -2.35 -5.52
N ALA A 628 -16.10 -1.95 -4.26
CA ALA A 628 -16.89 -0.75 -3.96
C ALA A 628 -16.24 0.53 -4.52
N ILE A 629 -14.93 0.70 -4.38
CA ILE A 629 -14.18 1.83 -4.95
C ILE A 629 -14.27 1.78 -6.49
N GLU A 630 -13.94 0.64 -7.07
CA GLU A 630 -13.96 0.45 -8.53
C GLU A 630 -15.35 0.72 -9.12
N ASN A 631 -16.40 0.15 -8.54
CA ASN A 631 -17.76 0.30 -9.03
C ASN A 631 -18.30 1.72 -8.85
N LEU A 632 -17.89 2.44 -7.80
CA LEU A 632 -18.21 3.86 -7.69
C LEU A 632 -17.59 4.65 -8.83
N PHE A 633 -16.32 4.40 -9.15
CA PHE A 633 -15.61 5.12 -10.22
C PHE A 633 -16.20 4.79 -11.58
N ARG A 634 -16.56 3.52 -11.82
CA ARG A 634 -17.29 3.07 -13.00
C ARG A 634 -18.63 3.78 -13.12
N ALA A 635 -19.41 3.88 -12.03
CA ALA A 635 -20.68 4.59 -12.02
C ALA A 635 -20.52 6.10 -12.33
N CYS A 636 -19.45 6.74 -11.84
CA CYS A 636 -19.13 8.14 -12.14
C CYS A 636 -18.89 8.42 -13.64
N VAL A 637 -18.55 7.39 -14.42
CA VAL A 637 -18.40 7.45 -15.88
C VAL A 637 -19.47 6.64 -16.62
N GLY A 638 -20.58 6.29 -15.96
CA GLY A 638 -21.72 5.59 -16.56
C GLY A 638 -21.49 4.13 -16.93
N LEU A 639 -20.42 3.50 -16.44
CA LEU A 639 -20.13 2.08 -16.66
C LEU A 639 -20.79 1.19 -15.59
N PRO A 640 -21.33 0.02 -15.96
CA PRO A 640 -21.88 -0.93 -15.00
C PRO A 640 -20.76 -1.64 -14.22
N PRO A 641 -21.06 -2.24 -13.06
CA PRO A 641 -20.13 -3.12 -12.34
C PRO A 641 -19.65 -4.29 -13.20
N GLN A 642 -18.44 -4.78 -12.93
CA GLN A 642 -17.95 -6.02 -13.56
C GLN A 642 -18.76 -7.22 -13.04
N ASN A 643 -19.37 -7.98 -13.96
CA ASN A 643 -20.25 -9.10 -13.61
C ASN A 643 -19.56 -10.48 -13.68
N HIS A 644 -18.43 -10.58 -14.39
CA HIS A 644 -17.66 -11.83 -14.57
C HIS A 644 -18.45 -13.03 -15.13
N MET A 645 -19.64 -12.82 -15.71
CA MET A 645 -20.46 -13.90 -16.23
C MET A 645 -19.93 -14.44 -17.55
N GLN A 646 -19.33 -13.58 -18.39
CA GLN A 646 -18.74 -13.95 -19.68
C GLN A 646 -19.67 -14.80 -20.56
N LEU A 647 -20.96 -14.43 -20.60
CA LEU A 647 -22.01 -15.26 -21.22
C LEU A 647 -21.82 -15.40 -22.74
N GLU A 648 -21.17 -14.43 -23.36
CA GLU A 648 -20.71 -14.47 -24.75
C GLU A 648 -19.78 -15.66 -25.06
N TYR A 649 -19.06 -16.18 -24.05
CA TYR A 649 -18.22 -17.37 -24.17
C TYR A 649 -18.85 -18.63 -23.56
N ARG A 650 -19.94 -18.48 -22.80
CA ARG A 650 -20.63 -19.58 -22.10
C ARG A 650 -21.96 -19.97 -22.74
N THR A 651 -22.31 -19.34 -23.86
CA THR A 651 -23.52 -19.66 -24.63
C THR A 651 -23.17 -20.02 -26.07
N GLN A 652 -23.87 -21.00 -26.63
CA GLN A 652 -23.60 -21.52 -27.98
C GLN A 652 -24.01 -20.55 -29.09
N ARG A 653 -25.02 -19.70 -28.85
CA ARG A 653 -25.45 -18.70 -29.82
C ARG A 653 -24.54 -17.48 -29.72
N SER A 654 -23.94 -17.09 -30.83
CA SER A 654 -23.23 -15.80 -30.90
C SER A 654 -24.21 -14.67 -30.57
N TRP A 655 -23.88 -13.86 -29.56
CA TRP A 655 -24.64 -12.67 -29.17
C TRP A 655 -24.69 -11.59 -30.27
N SER A 656 -23.92 -11.76 -31.35
CA SER A 656 -23.97 -10.91 -32.55
C SER A 656 -25.33 -10.91 -33.28
N TYR A 657 -26.25 -11.83 -32.95
CA TYR A 657 -27.57 -11.93 -33.59
C TYR A 657 -28.71 -11.16 -32.88
N ALA A 658 -28.45 -10.52 -31.74
CA ALA A 658 -29.49 -9.82 -30.97
C ALA A 658 -29.75 -8.35 -31.38
N LYS A 659 -29.26 -7.89 -32.55
CA LYS A 659 -29.61 -6.58 -33.13
C LYS A 659 -30.66 -6.73 -34.23
N GLN A 660 -31.94 -6.78 -33.85
CA GLN A 660 -33.06 -6.32 -34.69
C GLN A 660 -33.68 -5.11 -33.95
N GLY A 661 -33.86 -3.91 -34.51
CA GLY A 661 -33.75 -3.49 -35.89
C GLY A 661 -33.66 -1.98 -36.04
N HIS A 662 -32.58 -1.34 -35.60
CA HIS A 662 -32.07 -0.07 -36.15
C HIS A 662 -30.56 -0.29 -36.31
N SER A 663 -30.00 -0.01 -37.49
CA SER A 663 -28.55 -0.16 -37.73
C SER A 663 -27.78 0.98 -37.07
N PRO A 664 -26.82 0.72 -36.17
CA PRO A 664 -25.60 1.51 -36.10
C PRO A 664 -24.51 0.73 -36.84
N VAL A 665 -23.87 1.41 -37.79
CA VAL A 665 -22.61 0.99 -38.42
C VAL A 665 -21.67 0.48 -37.31
N PRO A 666 -21.12 -0.76 -37.40
CA PRO A 666 -20.15 -1.21 -36.43
C PRO A 666 -18.95 -0.27 -36.46
N PRO A 667 -18.42 0.17 -35.31
CA PRO A 667 -17.27 1.06 -35.30
C PRO A 667 -16.07 0.35 -35.98
N ALA A 668 -15.33 1.11 -36.79
CA ALA A 668 -14.32 0.62 -37.74
C ALA A 668 -13.18 -0.22 -37.12
N TRP A 669 -13.08 -0.31 -35.80
CA TRP A 669 -12.09 -1.10 -35.07
C TRP A 669 -12.51 -2.56 -34.84
N LEU A 670 -13.73 -2.97 -35.19
CA LEU A 670 -14.18 -4.37 -35.22
C LEU A 670 -13.67 -5.12 -36.48
N ALA A 671 -12.46 -4.81 -36.94
CA ALA A 671 -11.78 -5.63 -37.93
C ALA A 671 -11.41 -6.97 -37.28
N THR A 672 -11.87 -8.06 -37.90
CA THR A 672 -11.67 -9.45 -37.48
C THR A 672 -10.20 -9.74 -37.17
N PRO A 673 -9.86 -10.28 -35.99
CA PRO A 673 -8.54 -10.84 -35.76
C PRO A 673 -8.34 -12.04 -36.69
N LYS A 674 -7.24 -12.07 -37.43
CA LYS A 674 -6.75 -13.32 -38.03
C LYS A 674 -6.53 -14.33 -36.90
N LYS A 675 -7.12 -15.52 -37.04
CA LYS A 675 -7.03 -16.70 -36.15
C LYS A 675 -5.83 -16.64 -35.19
N ALA A 676 -6.09 -16.32 -33.92
CA ALA A 676 -5.14 -16.61 -32.86
C ALA A 676 -5.14 -18.13 -32.61
N ALA A 677 -3.94 -18.72 -32.52
CA ALA A 677 -3.77 -20.11 -32.17
C ALA A 677 -4.31 -20.40 -30.76
N PRO A 678 -4.91 -21.57 -30.49
CA PRO A 678 -5.45 -21.88 -29.18
C PRO A 678 -4.30 -22.07 -28.19
N HIS A 679 -4.28 -21.23 -27.14
CA HIS A 679 -3.51 -21.54 -25.93
C HIS A 679 -4.26 -22.65 -25.16
N MET A 680 -3.83 -23.89 -25.34
CA MET A 680 -4.29 -25.00 -24.50
C MET A 680 -3.50 -25.04 -23.19
N ASN A 681 -4.22 -25.01 -22.07
CA ASN A 681 -3.69 -25.44 -20.78
C ASN A 681 -3.64 -26.97 -20.74
N GLY A 682 -2.45 -27.55 -20.81
CA GLY A 682 -2.09 -28.78 -20.11
C GLY A 682 -2.80 -30.09 -20.48
N PHE A 683 -3.58 -30.17 -21.56
CA PHE A 683 -4.01 -31.44 -22.15
C PHE A 683 -3.34 -31.61 -23.50
N VAL A 684 -2.47 -32.61 -23.62
CA VAL A 684 -1.93 -33.05 -24.90
C VAL A 684 -3.02 -33.91 -25.54
N ASP A 685 -3.64 -33.40 -26.59
CA ASP A 685 -4.44 -34.25 -27.49
C ASP A 685 -3.51 -35.32 -28.09
N PRO A 686 -3.85 -36.62 -28.02
CA PRO A 686 -3.12 -37.64 -28.76
C PRO A 686 -3.42 -37.43 -30.24
N ILE A 687 -2.45 -36.87 -30.96
CA ILE A 687 -2.49 -36.68 -32.40
C ILE A 687 -2.64 -38.04 -33.09
N GLU A 688 -3.67 -38.08 -33.93
CA GLU A 688 -3.89 -38.94 -35.09
C GLU A 688 -2.58 -39.33 -35.81
N SER A 689 -2.33 -40.64 -35.93
CA SER A 689 -1.43 -41.18 -36.95
C SER A 689 -2.24 -41.79 -38.10
N ASN A 690 -2.27 -41.03 -39.20
CA ASN A 690 -2.35 -41.43 -40.61
C ASN A 690 -2.79 -42.87 -40.98
N GLY A 691 -3.95 -42.98 -41.66
CA GLY A 691 -3.99 -43.37 -43.08
C GLY A 691 -4.15 -44.86 -43.50
N LEU A 692 -5.42 -45.28 -43.67
CA LEU A 692 -6.04 -46.05 -44.80
C LEU A 692 -5.55 -47.50 -45.14
N PRO A 693 -6.33 -48.34 -45.88
CA PRO A 693 -7.71 -48.22 -46.40
C PRO A 693 -8.66 -49.43 -46.10
N ASP A 694 -9.90 -49.33 -46.57
CA ASP A 694 -10.97 -50.34 -46.65
C ASP A 694 -10.55 -51.81 -46.90
N SER A 695 -11.17 -52.75 -46.16
CA SER A 695 -11.76 -53.98 -46.72
C SER A 695 -12.56 -54.80 -45.69
N SER A 696 -13.83 -55.05 -46.02
CA SER A 696 -14.60 -56.30 -45.82
C SER A 696 -14.70 -56.99 -44.44
N ALA A 697 -15.96 -57.16 -44.01
CA ALA A 697 -16.57 -58.41 -43.49
C ALA A 697 -15.80 -59.25 -42.44
N HIS A 698 -16.34 -59.33 -41.22
CA HIS A 698 -16.97 -60.56 -40.73
C HIS A 698 -17.52 -60.41 -39.29
N SER A 699 -18.70 -61.00 -39.12
CA SER A 699 -19.28 -61.50 -37.87
C SER A 699 -18.29 -62.16 -36.92
N HIS A 700 -18.38 -61.89 -35.61
CA HIS A 700 -18.70 -62.90 -34.60
C HIS A 700 -18.84 -62.32 -33.18
N SER A 701 -19.61 -63.09 -32.41
CA SER A 701 -20.16 -62.90 -31.08
C SER A 701 -19.18 -63.07 -29.91
N LEU A 702 -19.63 -62.59 -28.73
CA LEU A 702 -19.45 -63.16 -27.38
C LEU A 702 -18.03 -63.18 -26.77
N LYS A 703 -17.81 -62.35 -25.74
CA LYS A 703 -17.90 -62.76 -24.32
C LYS A 703 -17.90 -61.55 -23.40
#